data_AF-A0AAW0DQG6-F1
#
_entry.id   AF-A0AAW0DQG6-F1
#
_cell.length_a   1.000
_cell.length_b   1.000
_cell.length_c   1.000
_cell.angle_alpha   90.00
_cell.angle_beta   90.00
_cell.angle_gamma   90.00
#
_symmetry.space_group_name_H-M   'P 1'
#
loop_
_entity.id
_entity.type
_entity.pdbx_description
1 polymer ?
#
loop_
_entity_poly.entity_id
_entity_poly.type
_entity_poly.pdbx_seq_one_letter_code
_entity_poly.pdbx_strand_id
1 'polypeptide(L)'
;MPRLPHYDENLHQAVSAWFLGPRAENFTFLVTVLNAILAEQGKARNSYFPSDPPFITPSMQASVPFLTQMKKLTFGVQRLAEELCLHHVPFWNPRYNGHMTNDTTLPGIAGYLTAMLFNPNNVAVEASPLTTWIEYQVGQQLCKMVGFGQEGQSKPWGHITCDGSVANLESMWAARNLKFYPLSLVLAMGEGQPLDFIADSFEVPTCTGTSKLLRDFTTWELLNIAPNDVLDIPTRLYKQYSFSSTFLETALKPFIIQSASKHANMFAKKFGLERINNIAYFTSATKHYSWPKGAAVTGIGESNLINIAVDDGARMKPSALREELDKCIKEERAVYAYRKKSLSFVLHADGAWGAYFCTTLRDGLEDPRDGRHFVPSIALKESTQRSLRSLRFSDSLTVDPHKSGYIQYPAGGLLYRDERMRYLVTWTSPIVNRSGEESMGVYGIEGRRVKLNWGVVMFKPGAAPVATFLSHEVIGLHPKGYGALLGEAVFGCAIMYAHLVTMSTKDTDFIVTPLNLLPAELEGGDIEAQKEFIRKRILSVPNEILVQDSSAMKLIKDMGSDLSINAFAVLDGKPNRDVTAANDLNRRIFERLSIVSPKDTITNKPLFLTSSVFPSAAYGDCLKTYKRRLGLDTDTPEDLYSLINVVMSPFPTTLEFTKTIINDLRIVIEEEVETSRRCNTISPDVHRFIMQGLDRLYLVHLPMLNMANHRYQVIVSGDLPADAMAEYVRARTRNPKQVCTLMNAKPGILQEMLVQGTFLVNVDQGVAPESTRLLTNIPLTNIQIIVNRQLDNAHLSNAYPRLTMPFFLYGSPSGWHIDHVLLASPNIQLNSDQVTLSCPLTAPLTYAHFLDTPERAMQPFPDNDIIFKTYEDFFFRPNARFRVKITKDLEGQQEIAQGEMTLGDVAFFDTTELNKVPGQVKVWDEWGGIVDDIRAGIANIGFEVKVEI
;
A
#
# COMPACT_ATOMS: atom_id res chain seq x y z
N MET A 1 16.45 -46.44 -27.81
CA MET A 1 16.23 -45.00 -27.54
C MET A 1 16.27 -44.79 -26.04
N PRO A 2 16.85 -43.69 -25.51
CA PRO A 2 16.59 -43.25 -24.14
C PRO A 2 15.10 -43.01 -23.94
N ARG A 3 14.56 -43.22 -22.73
CA ARG A 3 13.22 -42.73 -22.41
C ARG A 3 13.32 -41.20 -22.27
N LEU A 4 12.46 -40.49 -22.98
CA LEU A 4 12.38 -39.03 -22.94
C LEU A 4 11.74 -38.57 -21.61
N PRO A 5 11.96 -37.31 -21.19
CA PRO A 5 11.25 -36.74 -20.06
C PRO A 5 9.73 -36.84 -20.26
N HIS A 6 9.05 -37.46 -19.30
CA HIS A 6 7.59 -37.57 -19.31
C HIS A 6 6.97 -36.51 -18.39
N TYR A 7 6.04 -35.75 -18.96
CA TYR A 7 5.03 -34.93 -18.31
C TYR A 7 4.54 -35.53 -16.98
N ASP A 8 4.68 -34.81 -15.88
CA ASP A 8 4.23 -35.23 -14.55
C ASP A 8 2.90 -34.54 -14.17
N GLU A 9 1.84 -35.02 -14.79
CA GLU A 9 0.46 -34.55 -14.60
C GLU A 9 0.03 -34.52 -13.13
N ASN A 10 0.55 -35.47 -12.36
CA ASN A 10 0.19 -35.73 -10.96
C ASN A 10 0.45 -34.52 -10.06
N LEU A 11 1.46 -33.70 -10.36
CA LEU A 11 1.84 -32.57 -9.50
C LEU A 11 0.86 -31.40 -9.63
N HIS A 12 0.49 -31.00 -10.86
CA HIS A 12 -0.52 -29.96 -11.08
C HIS A 12 -1.93 -30.45 -10.68
N GLN A 13 -2.21 -31.76 -10.83
CA GLN A 13 -3.42 -32.39 -10.27
C GLN A 13 -3.45 -32.28 -8.73
N ALA A 14 -2.33 -32.51 -8.04
CA ALA A 14 -2.23 -32.34 -6.59
C ALA A 14 -2.42 -30.87 -6.17
N VAL A 15 -1.76 -29.92 -6.86
CA VAL A 15 -1.96 -28.47 -6.65
C VAL A 15 -3.44 -28.10 -6.82
N SER A 16 -4.10 -28.60 -7.86
CA SER A 16 -5.52 -28.34 -8.13
C SER A 16 -6.47 -28.90 -7.08
N ALA A 17 -6.07 -29.95 -6.35
CA ALA A 17 -6.86 -30.53 -5.26
C ALA A 17 -6.76 -29.74 -3.93
N TRP A 18 -5.85 -28.76 -3.82
CA TRP A 18 -5.66 -27.95 -2.61
C TRP A 18 -6.58 -26.71 -2.52
N PHE A 19 -7.38 -26.42 -3.56
CA PHE A 19 -8.19 -25.20 -3.69
C PHE A 19 -9.67 -25.51 -3.95
N LEU A 20 -10.56 -24.54 -3.69
CA LEU A 20 -11.98 -24.69 -4.06
C LEU A 20 -12.14 -24.64 -5.59
N GLY A 21 -11.35 -23.78 -6.23
CA GLY A 21 -11.19 -23.69 -7.68
C GLY A 21 -11.92 -22.51 -8.32
N PRO A 22 -11.47 -22.02 -9.49
CA PRO A 22 -12.02 -20.84 -10.17
C PRO A 22 -13.53 -20.85 -10.46
N ARG A 23 -14.15 -22.04 -10.51
CA ARG A 23 -15.59 -22.26 -10.71
C ARG A 23 -16.18 -23.19 -9.63
N ALA A 24 -15.52 -23.28 -8.47
CA ALA A 24 -15.85 -24.18 -7.38
C ALA A 24 -15.86 -25.67 -7.79
N GLU A 25 -14.93 -26.07 -8.65
CA GLU A 25 -14.76 -27.43 -9.18
C GLU A 25 -14.69 -28.49 -8.06
N ASN A 26 -14.11 -28.14 -6.90
CA ASN A 26 -13.97 -29.05 -5.76
C ASN A 26 -15.08 -28.90 -4.69
N PHE A 27 -16.19 -28.22 -4.99
CA PHE A 27 -17.25 -27.90 -4.00
C PHE A 27 -17.80 -29.13 -3.24
N THR A 28 -18.01 -30.26 -3.93
CA THR A 28 -18.49 -31.50 -3.29
C THR A 28 -17.48 -32.09 -2.29
N PHE A 29 -16.18 -31.90 -2.51
CA PHE A 29 -15.16 -32.28 -1.53
C PHE A 29 -15.19 -31.35 -0.32
N LEU A 30 -15.34 -30.04 -0.51
CA LEU A 30 -15.51 -29.10 0.60
C LEU A 30 -16.75 -29.44 1.45
N VAL A 31 -17.90 -29.70 0.84
CA VAL A 31 -19.11 -30.14 1.56
C VAL A 31 -18.87 -31.44 2.34
N THR A 32 -18.12 -32.38 1.77
CA THR A 32 -17.75 -33.65 2.44
C THR A 32 -16.87 -33.40 3.68
N VAL A 33 -15.86 -32.53 3.57
CA VAL A 33 -14.97 -32.15 4.67
C VAL A 33 -15.73 -31.39 5.77
N LEU A 34 -16.60 -30.45 5.41
CA LEU A 34 -17.42 -29.71 6.38
C LEU A 34 -18.38 -30.65 7.14
N ASN A 35 -19.01 -31.61 6.45
CA ASN A 35 -19.85 -32.61 7.10
C ASN A 35 -19.07 -33.50 8.08
N ALA A 36 -17.82 -33.86 7.76
CA ALA A 36 -16.95 -34.60 8.68
C ALA A 36 -16.62 -33.77 9.95
N ILE A 37 -16.28 -32.49 9.78
CA ILE A 37 -16.01 -31.57 10.90
C ILE A 37 -17.23 -31.44 11.82
N LEU A 38 -18.43 -31.25 11.23
CA LEU A 38 -19.68 -31.13 11.99
C LEU A 38 -20.06 -32.45 12.69
N ALA A 39 -19.77 -33.60 12.08
CA ALA A 39 -20.00 -34.91 12.69
C ALA A 39 -19.10 -35.14 13.93
N GLU A 40 -17.81 -34.81 13.85
CA GLU A 40 -16.91 -34.92 15.01
C GLU A 40 -17.26 -33.91 16.11
N GLN A 41 -17.70 -32.69 15.77
CA GLN A 41 -18.23 -31.73 16.75
C GLN A 41 -19.46 -32.26 17.48
N GLY A 42 -20.39 -32.91 16.76
CA GLY A 42 -21.56 -33.56 17.36
C GLY A 42 -21.19 -34.72 18.29
N LYS A 43 -20.29 -35.60 17.85
CA LYS A 43 -19.75 -36.70 18.67
C LYS A 43 -19.07 -36.18 19.94
N ALA A 44 -18.16 -35.22 19.81
CA ALA A 44 -17.41 -34.66 20.93
C ALA A 44 -18.35 -34.11 22.02
N ARG A 45 -19.31 -33.27 21.63
CA ARG A 45 -20.28 -32.66 22.56
C ARG A 45 -21.18 -33.70 23.23
N ASN A 46 -21.66 -34.70 22.49
CA ASN A 46 -22.50 -35.77 23.05
C ASN A 46 -21.71 -36.78 23.92
N SER A 47 -20.39 -36.88 23.74
CA SER A 47 -19.52 -37.78 24.52
C SER A 47 -19.03 -37.19 25.84
N TYR A 48 -19.13 -35.87 26.01
CA TYR A 48 -18.65 -35.15 27.19
C TYR A 48 -19.77 -35.07 28.25
N PHE A 49 -19.62 -35.83 29.34
CA PHE A 49 -20.66 -36.03 30.36
C PHE A 49 -22.01 -36.53 29.75
N PRO A 50 -22.04 -37.74 29.16
CA PRO A 50 -23.21 -38.26 28.43
C PRO A 50 -24.43 -38.61 29.33
N SER A 51 -24.31 -38.37 30.63
CA SER A 51 -25.40 -38.43 31.62
C SER A 51 -26.24 -37.16 31.68
N ASP A 52 -25.73 -36.05 31.15
CA ASP A 52 -26.33 -34.73 31.35
C ASP A 52 -27.56 -34.54 30.45
N PRO A 53 -28.65 -33.91 30.95
CA PRO A 53 -29.87 -33.74 30.19
C PRO A 53 -29.70 -32.70 29.05
N PRO A 54 -30.48 -32.83 27.96
CA PRO A 54 -30.42 -31.87 26.86
C PRO A 54 -30.93 -30.48 27.27
N PHE A 55 -30.01 -29.52 27.38
CA PHE A 55 -30.29 -28.12 27.72
C PHE A 55 -31.12 -27.36 26.68
N ILE A 56 -31.22 -27.88 25.45
CA ILE A 56 -32.12 -27.41 24.39
C ILE A 56 -33.00 -28.60 24.00
N THR A 57 -34.28 -28.57 24.38
CA THR A 57 -35.20 -29.69 24.19
C THR A 57 -35.91 -29.63 22.82
N PRO A 58 -36.49 -30.75 22.34
CA PRO A 58 -37.37 -30.73 21.17
C PRO A 58 -38.57 -29.78 21.31
N SER A 59 -39.10 -29.60 22.53
CA SER A 59 -40.18 -28.64 22.80
C SER A 59 -39.72 -27.19 22.74
N MET A 60 -38.46 -26.88 23.08
CA MET A 60 -37.86 -25.57 22.81
C MET A 60 -37.65 -25.36 21.31
N GLN A 61 -37.15 -26.37 20.59
CA GLN A 61 -36.91 -26.30 19.15
C GLN A 61 -38.19 -26.09 18.32
N ALA A 62 -39.30 -26.72 18.73
CA ALA A 62 -40.62 -26.54 18.14
C ALA A 62 -41.32 -25.22 18.52
N SER A 63 -40.76 -24.43 19.45
CA SER A 63 -41.40 -23.20 19.91
C SER A 63 -41.30 -22.07 18.89
N VAL A 64 -42.38 -21.26 18.78
CA VAL A 64 -42.43 -20.10 17.87
C VAL A 64 -41.24 -19.14 18.07
N PRO A 65 -40.78 -18.80 19.29
CA PRO A 65 -39.57 -17.98 19.47
C PRO A 65 -38.31 -18.61 18.85
N PHE A 66 -38.08 -19.91 19.06
CA PHE A 66 -36.91 -20.60 18.51
C PHE A 66 -36.94 -20.65 16.98
N LEU A 67 -38.09 -21.04 16.40
CA LEU A 67 -38.29 -21.07 14.95
C LEU A 67 -38.14 -19.67 14.31
N THR A 68 -38.55 -18.61 15.03
CA THR A 68 -38.37 -17.21 14.58
C THR A 68 -36.89 -16.83 14.55
N GLN A 69 -36.10 -17.19 15.56
CA GLN A 69 -34.66 -16.92 15.56
C GLN A 69 -33.91 -17.74 14.50
N MET A 70 -34.29 -19.00 14.29
CA MET A 70 -33.71 -19.83 13.22
C MET A 70 -34.04 -19.25 11.83
N LYS A 71 -35.25 -18.75 11.59
CA LYS A 71 -35.59 -18.04 10.34
C LYS A 71 -34.75 -16.77 10.14
N LYS A 72 -34.55 -15.96 11.19
CA LYS A 72 -33.67 -14.77 11.16
C LYS A 72 -32.22 -15.13 10.83
N LEU A 73 -31.69 -16.21 11.42
CA LEU A 73 -30.35 -16.71 11.14
C LEU A 73 -30.22 -17.16 9.68
N THR A 74 -31.13 -18.00 9.19
CA THR A 74 -31.10 -18.51 7.80
C THR A 74 -31.18 -17.36 6.78
N PHE A 75 -32.10 -16.41 6.98
CA PHE A 75 -32.23 -15.24 6.10
C PHE A 75 -30.97 -14.37 6.14
N GLY A 76 -30.43 -14.06 7.33
CA GLY A 76 -29.24 -13.24 7.47
C GLY A 76 -27.99 -13.87 6.84
N VAL A 77 -27.80 -15.18 7.01
CA VAL A 77 -26.70 -15.93 6.38
C VAL A 77 -26.85 -15.99 4.87
N GLN A 78 -28.06 -16.31 4.36
CA GLN A 78 -28.31 -16.36 2.93
C GLN A 78 -28.07 -14.98 2.29
N ARG A 79 -28.67 -13.91 2.83
CA ARG A 79 -28.55 -12.58 2.21
C ARG A 79 -27.12 -12.06 2.27
N LEU A 80 -26.42 -12.24 3.40
CA LEU A 80 -25.00 -11.86 3.48
C LEU A 80 -24.13 -12.61 2.47
N ALA A 81 -24.41 -13.89 2.23
CA ALA A 81 -23.70 -14.67 1.19
C ALA A 81 -24.05 -14.20 -0.23
N GLU A 82 -25.30 -13.83 -0.51
CA GLU A 82 -25.70 -13.23 -1.79
C GLU A 82 -24.97 -11.91 -2.06
N GLU A 83 -24.97 -10.97 -1.10
CA GLU A 83 -24.30 -9.67 -1.28
C GLU A 83 -22.77 -9.83 -1.42
N LEU A 84 -22.15 -10.73 -0.65
CA LEU A 84 -20.73 -11.04 -0.81
C LEU A 84 -20.42 -11.59 -2.21
N CYS A 85 -21.25 -12.49 -2.75
CA CYS A 85 -21.09 -13.00 -4.11
C CYS A 85 -21.27 -11.93 -5.21
N LEU A 86 -22.07 -10.89 -4.97
CA LEU A 86 -22.31 -9.79 -5.92
C LEU A 86 -21.25 -8.69 -5.85
N HIS A 87 -20.69 -8.43 -4.67
CA HIS A 87 -19.89 -7.23 -4.39
C HIS A 87 -18.44 -7.48 -3.95
N HIS A 88 -18.07 -8.72 -3.58
CA HIS A 88 -16.70 -9.03 -3.18
C HIS A 88 -15.81 -9.34 -4.40
N VAL A 89 -14.61 -8.76 -4.42
CA VAL A 89 -13.62 -8.95 -5.49
C VAL A 89 -13.30 -10.45 -5.68
N PRO A 90 -13.32 -11.00 -6.91
CA PRO A 90 -13.26 -12.43 -7.15
C PRO A 90 -11.82 -12.98 -7.10
N PHE A 91 -11.20 -12.98 -5.91
CA PHE A 91 -9.82 -13.46 -5.70
C PHE A 91 -9.58 -14.92 -6.11
N TRP A 92 -10.63 -15.74 -6.18
CA TRP A 92 -10.54 -17.12 -6.65
C TRP A 92 -10.40 -17.25 -8.18
N ASN A 93 -10.71 -16.19 -8.94
CA ASN A 93 -10.67 -16.23 -10.39
C ASN A 93 -9.25 -15.85 -10.90
N PRO A 94 -8.63 -16.62 -11.81
CA PRO A 94 -7.29 -16.32 -12.34
C PRO A 94 -7.18 -15.03 -13.18
N ARG A 95 -8.30 -14.36 -13.49
CA ARG A 95 -8.30 -12.97 -13.99
C ARG A 95 -7.90 -11.97 -12.90
N TYR A 96 -7.95 -12.33 -11.62
CA TYR A 96 -7.40 -11.54 -10.52
C TYR A 96 -5.88 -11.68 -10.43
N ASN A 97 -5.17 -10.57 -10.65
CA ASN A 97 -3.71 -10.50 -10.54
C ASN A 97 -3.29 -9.19 -9.82
N GLY A 98 -4.07 -8.77 -8.82
CA GLY A 98 -3.96 -7.47 -8.16
C GLY A 98 -2.98 -7.46 -6.98
N HIS A 99 -3.50 -7.65 -5.77
CA HIS A 99 -2.74 -7.69 -4.52
C HIS A 99 -2.30 -9.12 -4.15
N MET A 100 -1.65 -9.26 -2.98
CA MET A 100 -1.28 -10.52 -2.35
C MET A 100 -2.51 -11.27 -1.77
N THR A 101 -3.49 -11.57 -2.63
CA THR A 101 -4.78 -12.18 -2.31
C THR A 101 -5.21 -13.09 -3.48
N ASN A 102 -5.65 -14.31 -3.17
CA ASN A 102 -6.01 -15.37 -4.13
C ASN A 102 -7.06 -16.31 -3.50
N ASP A 103 -7.50 -17.37 -4.20
CA ASP A 103 -8.13 -18.52 -3.54
C ASP A 103 -7.22 -19.05 -2.41
N THR A 104 -7.83 -19.47 -1.30
CA THR A 104 -7.14 -20.00 -0.13
C THR A 104 -7.26 -21.51 -0.05
N THR A 105 -6.27 -22.15 0.58
CA THR A 105 -6.18 -23.61 0.60
C THR A 105 -7.33 -24.26 1.37
N LEU A 106 -7.97 -25.27 0.78
CA LEU A 106 -9.00 -26.12 1.41
C LEU A 106 -8.55 -26.66 2.78
N PRO A 107 -7.31 -27.18 2.98
CA PRO A 107 -6.85 -27.56 4.32
C PRO A 107 -6.73 -26.37 5.29
N GLY A 108 -6.39 -25.16 4.81
CA GLY A 108 -6.42 -23.93 5.61
C GLY A 108 -7.82 -23.57 6.08
N ILE A 109 -8.80 -23.59 5.17
CA ILE A 109 -10.22 -23.36 5.45
C ILE A 109 -10.75 -24.40 6.45
N ALA A 110 -10.50 -25.69 6.19
CA ALA A 110 -10.95 -26.80 7.02
C ALA A 110 -10.36 -26.76 8.44
N GLY A 111 -9.05 -26.49 8.57
CA GLY A 111 -8.37 -26.41 9.86
C GLY A 111 -8.92 -25.28 10.73
N TYR A 112 -9.16 -24.11 10.12
CA TYR A 112 -9.75 -22.97 10.82
C TYR A 112 -11.16 -23.27 11.31
N LEU A 113 -12.04 -23.79 10.44
CA LEU A 113 -13.43 -24.10 10.80
C LEU A 113 -13.52 -25.20 11.87
N THR A 114 -12.63 -26.20 11.82
CA THR A 114 -12.50 -27.26 12.85
C THR A 114 -12.24 -26.66 14.23
N ALA A 115 -11.28 -25.74 14.33
CA ALA A 115 -10.89 -25.11 15.58
C ALA A 115 -11.85 -24.00 16.03
N MET A 116 -12.39 -23.21 15.09
CA MET A 116 -13.34 -22.12 15.37
C MET A 116 -14.58 -22.60 16.13
N LEU A 117 -15.06 -23.81 15.84
CA LEU A 117 -16.20 -24.43 16.54
C LEU A 117 -15.91 -24.85 18.00
N PHE A 118 -14.64 -24.84 18.42
CA PHE A 118 -14.21 -24.93 19.82
C PHE A 118 -13.84 -23.57 20.43
N ASN A 119 -13.63 -22.53 19.62
CA ASN A 119 -13.17 -21.18 20.01
C ASN A 119 -11.96 -21.15 21.00
N PRO A 120 -10.85 -21.87 20.74
CA PRO A 120 -9.72 -21.94 21.65
C PRO A 120 -8.89 -20.65 21.63
N ASN A 121 -8.36 -20.26 22.80
CA ASN A 121 -7.66 -19.01 23.01
C ASN A 121 -6.18 -19.24 23.37
N ASN A 122 -5.28 -19.09 22.39
CA ASN A 122 -3.84 -19.39 22.52
C ASN A 122 -3.05 -18.43 23.45
N VAL A 123 -3.76 -17.54 24.14
CA VAL A 123 -3.25 -16.69 25.22
C VAL A 123 -2.99 -17.44 26.53
N ALA A 124 -3.63 -18.60 26.72
CA ALA A 124 -3.58 -19.34 27.97
C ALA A 124 -3.65 -20.85 27.70
N VAL A 125 -2.68 -21.63 28.18
CA VAL A 125 -2.59 -23.08 27.91
C VAL A 125 -3.84 -23.79 28.42
N GLU A 126 -4.39 -23.36 29.57
CA GLU A 126 -5.61 -23.94 30.14
C GLU A 126 -6.88 -23.70 29.30
N ALA A 127 -6.84 -22.74 28.35
CA ALA A 127 -7.94 -22.42 27.44
C ALA A 127 -7.68 -22.90 25.99
N SER A 128 -6.58 -23.61 25.75
CA SER A 128 -6.11 -23.94 24.39
C SER A 128 -5.04 -25.04 24.32
N PRO A 129 -5.04 -26.10 25.14
CA PRO A 129 -3.84 -26.93 25.35
C PRO A 129 -3.35 -27.58 24.05
N LEU A 130 -4.26 -28.09 23.22
CA LEU A 130 -3.94 -28.65 21.91
C LEU A 130 -3.52 -27.58 20.89
N THR A 131 -4.24 -26.46 20.78
CA THR A 131 -3.94 -25.45 19.75
C THR A 131 -2.74 -24.57 20.08
N THR A 132 -2.37 -24.44 21.35
CA THR A 132 -1.08 -23.89 21.80
C THR A 132 0.06 -24.82 21.39
N TRP A 133 -0.08 -26.14 21.55
CA TRP A 133 0.94 -27.09 21.09
C TRP A 133 1.06 -27.10 19.55
N ILE A 134 -0.05 -27.04 18.83
CA ILE A 134 -0.07 -26.91 17.37
C ILE A 134 0.63 -25.62 16.92
N GLU A 135 0.39 -24.48 17.58
CA GLU A 135 1.10 -23.22 17.27
C GLU A 135 2.62 -23.34 17.47
N TYR A 136 3.06 -24.00 18.55
CA TYR A 136 4.49 -24.28 18.75
C TYR A 136 5.06 -25.15 17.62
N GLN A 137 4.33 -26.19 17.17
CA GLN A 137 4.75 -27.01 16.03
C GLN A 137 4.81 -26.21 14.72
N VAL A 138 3.86 -25.31 14.46
CA VAL A 138 3.88 -24.38 13.32
C VAL A 138 5.10 -23.45 13.38
N GLY A 139 5.44 -22.94 14.56
CA GLY A 139 6.67 -22.19 14.80
C GLY A 139 7.93 -22.98 14.42
N GLN A 140 8.01 -24.26 14.80
CA GLN A 140 9.13 -25.13 14.46
C GLN A 140 9.16 -25.50 12.96
N GLN A 141 8.00 -25.78 12.34
CA GLN A 141 7.85 -26.01 10.89
C GLN A 141 8.40 -24.81 10.08
N LEU A 142 8.00 -23.59 10.43
CA LEU A 142 8.44 -22.36 9.76
C LEU A 142 9.93 -22.05 10.01
N CYS A 143 10.44 -22.25 11.24
CA CYS A 143 11.86 -22.14 11.53
C CYS A 143 12.71 -23.10 10.69
N LYS A 144 12.27 -24.36 10.55
CA LYS A 144 12.94 -25.36 9.70
C LYS A 144 12.90 -24.96 8.22
N MET A 145 11.77 -24.45 7.72
CA MET A 145 11.59 -24.00 6.33
C MET A 145 12.60 -22.92 5.92
N VAL A 146 12.92 -21.97 6.81
CA VAL A 146 13.92 -20.92 6.54
C VAL A 146 15.35 -21.32 6.94
N GLY A 147 15.55 -22.55 7.39
CA GLY A 147 16.86 -23.13 7.69
C GLY A 147 17.44 -22.77 9.06
N PHE A 148 16.63 -22.31 10.02
CA PHE A 148 17.04 -22.20 11.43
C PHE A 148 17.09 -23.59 12.12
N GLY A 149 17.85 -23.69 13.22
CA GLY A 149 17.96 -24.93 14.00
C GLY A 149 18.87 -25.99 13.37
N GLN A 150 19.87 -25.57 12.58
CA GLN A 150 20.92 -26.47 12.09
C GLN A 150 21.80 -26.98 13.23
N GLU A 151 22.52 -28.08 13.00
CA GLU A 151 23.46 -28.61 13.99
C GLU A 151 24.49 -27.55 14.43
N GLY A 152 24.70 -27.43 15.74
CA GLY A 152 25.55 -26.39 16.35
C GLY A 152 24.92 -25.00 16.49
N GLN A 153 23.66 -24.78 16.06
CA GLN A 153 22.92 -23.54 16.34
C GLN A 153 22.17 -23.61 17.68
N SER A 154 21.80 -22.43 18.21
CA SER A 154 20.78 -22.33 19.26
C SER A 154 19.45 -22.95 18.80
N LYS A 155 18.65 -23.44 19.76
CA LYS A 155 17.27 -23.86 19.48
C LYS A 155 16.46 -22.65 18.98
N PRO A 156 15.74 -22.76 17.86
CA PRO A 156 14.90 -21.68 17.35
C PRO A 156 13.48 -21.73 17.96
N TRP A 157 12.75 -20.63 17.82
CA TRP A 157 11.35 -20.54 18.21
C TRP A 157 10.60 -19.59 17.28
N GLY A 158 9.33 -19.86 17.04
CA GLY A 158 8.46 -18.98 16.29
C GLY A 158 7.03 -19.12 16.76
N HIS A 159 6.19 -18.15 16.37
CA HIS A 159 4.76 -18.12 16.66
C HIS A 159 3.98 -17.45 15.53
N ILE A 160 2.67 -17.66 15.50
CA ILE A 160 1.74 -16.92 14.64
C ILE A 160 1.53 -15.51 15.22
N THR A 161 1.29 -14.53 14.37
CA THR A 161 0.78 -13.19 14.74
C THR A 161 -0.48 -12.89 13.93
N CYS A 162 -1.23 -11.84 14.27
CA CYS A 162 -2.37 -11.43 13.45
C CYS A 162 -1.93 -10.95 12.05
N ASP A 163 -0.79 -10.25 11.93
CA ASP A 163 -0.17 -9.86 10.66
C ASP A 163 1.34 -9.58 10.74
N GLY A 164 2.00 -9.58 9.58
CA GLY A 164 3.42 -9.29 9.44
C GLY A 164 3.86 -7.87 9.82
N SER A 165 2.94 -6.92 10.02
CA SER A 165 3.27 -5.61 10.62
C SER A 165 3.45 -5.73 12.13
N VAL A 166 2.69 -6.60 12.80
CA VAL A 166 2.88 -6.93 14.22
C VAL A 166 4.16 -7.75 14.41
N ALA A 167 4.42 -8.75 13.57
CA ALA A 167 5.70 -9.49 13.59
C ALA A 167 6.92 -8.56 13.39
N ASN A 168 6.87 -7.66 12.41
CA ASN A 168 7.92 -6.66 12.20
C ASN A 168 8.08 -5.74 13.42
N LEU A 169 6.98 -5.24 14.01
CA LEU A 169 6.98 -4.41 15.21
C LEU A 169 7.56 -5.14 16.44
N GLU A 170 7.24 -6.42 16.63
CA GLU A 170 7.81 -7.28 17.67
C GLU A 170 9.33 -7.47 17.47
N SER A 171 9.79 -7.68 16.23
CA SER A 171 11.22 -7.78 15.94
C SER A 171 11.98 -6.48 16.29
N MET A 172 11.38 -5.32 16.02
CA MET A 172 11.93 -4.01 16.40
C MET A 172 11.94 -3.84 17.92
N TRP A 173 10.88 -4.28 18.62
CA TRP A 173 10.79 -4.24 20.08
C TRP A 173 11.84 -5.13 20.75
N ALA A 174 12.04 -6.36 20.25
CA ALA A 174 13.10 -7.27 20.70
C ALA A 174 14.49 -6.68 20.46
N ALA A 175 14.78 -6.19 19.24
CA ALA A 175 16.08 -5.59 18.91
C ALA A 175 16.39 -4.33 19.74
N ARG A 176 15.36 -3.49 20.01
CA ARG A 176 15.45 -2.33 20.91
C ARG A 176 15.82 -2.76 22.33
N ASN A 177 15.14 -3.78 22.87
CA ASN A 177 15.34 -4.23 24.24
C ASN A 177 16.69 -4.94 24.42
N LEU A 178 17.12 -5.75 23.45
CA LEU A 178 18.46 -6.35 23.40
C LEU A 178 19.56 -5.28 23.52
N LYS A 179 19.47 -4.21 22.70
CA LYS A 179 20.48 -3.14 22.63
C LYS A 179 20.66 -2.39 23.95
N PHE A 180 19.63 -2.33 24.79
CA PHE A 180 19.67 -1.67 26.10
C PHE A 180 19.90 -2.63 27.29
N TYR A 181 19.86 -3.94 27.09
CA TYR A 181 20.02 -4.92 28.16
C TYR A 181 21.38 -4.82 28.89
N PRO A 182 22.54 -4.66 28.20
CA PRO A 182 23.83 -4.45 28.87
C PRO A 182 23.88 -3.15 29.68
N LEU A 183 23.26 -2.07 29.18
CA LEU A 183 23.18 -0.78 29.89
C LEU A 183 22.34 -0.90 31.17
N SER A 184 21.26 -1.67 31.11
CA SER A 184 20.39 -1.97 32.25
C SER A 184 21.13 -2.81 33.31
N LEU A 185 21.97 -3.76 32.89
CA LEU A 185 22.79 -4.57 33.79
C LEU A 185 23.90 -3.74 34.46
N VAL A 186 24.57 -2.85 33.73
CA VAL A 186 25.57 -1.92 34.31
C VAL A 186 24.93 -0.93 35.30
N LEU A 187 23.67 -0.54 35.11
CA LEU A 187 22.94 0.25 36.12
C LEU A 187 22.62 -0.58 37.38
N ALA A 188 22.23 -1.85 37.22
CA ALA A 188 21.98 -2.75 38.35
C ALA A 188 23.25 -3.19 39.11
N MET A 189 24.42 -3.05 38.49
CA MET A 189 25.78 -3.22 39.05
C MET A 189 26.37 -1.92 39.62
N GLY A 190 25.58 -0.85 39.77
CA GLY A 190 26.02 0.37 40.44
C GLY A 190 26.16 0.21 41.95
N GLU A 191 26.86 1.15 42.59
CA GLU A 191 27.03 1.19 44.04
C GLU A 191 25.68 1.13 44.78
N GLY A 192 25.56 0.17 45.71
CA GLY A 192 24.33 -0.10 46.48
C GLY A 192 23.16 -0.65 45.67
N GLN A 193 23.35 -1.04 44.40
CA GLN A 193 22.31 -1.64 43.54
C GLN A 193 22.29 -3.17 43.64
N PRO A 194 21.21 -3.86 43.19
CA PRO A 194 21.01 -5.28 43.49
C PRO A 194 22.07 -6.26 42.97
N LEU A 195 22.98 -5.85 42.07
CA LEU A 195 24.04 -6.67 41.49
C LEU A 195 25.46 -6.07 41.68
N ASP A 196 25.61 -5.08 42.55
CA ASP A 196 26.88 -4.41 42.90
C ASP A 196 28.00 -5.42 43.21
N PHE A 197 27.67 -6.44 44.02
CA PHE A 197 28.59 -7.48 44.50
C PHE A 197 29.20 -8.40 43.40
N ILE A 198 28.78 -8.29 42.13
CA ILE A 198 29.42 -8.99 41.01
C ILE A 198 30.14 -8.07 40.02
N ALA A 199 30.12 -6.75 40.24
CA ALA A 199 30.70 -5.77 39.32
C ALA A 199 32.22 -5.99 39.09
N ASP A 200 32.95 -6.42 40.13
CA ASP A 200 34.39 -6.77 40.06
C ASP A 200 34.72 -8.14 39.45
N SER A 201 33.73 -8.94 39.02
CA SER A 201 33.99 -10.31 38.54
C SER A 201 33.18 -10.78 37.31
N PHE A 202 32.18 -10.02 36.85
CA PHE A 202 31.42 -10.40 35.66
C PHE A 202 32.01 -9.80 34.39
N GLU A 203 32.76 -10.62 33.64
CA GLU A 203 33.27 -10.25 32.32
C GLU A 203 32.30 -10.60 31.19
N VAL A 204 32.37 -9.87 30.07
CA VAL A 204 31.67 -10.17 28.82
C VAL A 204 32.64 -9.95 27.64
N PRO A 205 32.54 -10.70 26.53
CA PRO A 205 33.29 -10.39 25.32
C PRO A 205 32.92 -9.01 24.72
N THR A 206 33.91 -8.25 24.31
CA THR A 206 33.70 -7.07 23.46
C THR A 206 33.32 -7.48 22.03
N CYS A 207 32.91 -6.52 21.21
CA CYS A 207 32.71 -6.70 19.76
C CYS A 207 33.92 -7.33 19.02
N THR A 208 35.14 -7.20 19.55
CA THR A 208 36.39 -7.75 18.99
C THR A 208 36.75 -9.13 19.54
N GLY A 209 36.02 -9.66 20.54
CA GLY A 209 36.25 -10.96 21.15
C GLY A 209 37.21 -10.98 22.35
N THR A 210 37.69 -9.82 22.81
CA THR A 210 38.46 -9.72 24.06
C THR A 210 37.51 -9.74 25.26
N SER A 211 37.82 -10.50 26.31
CA SER A 211 37.07 -10.44 27.56
C SER A 211 37.44 -9.20 28.38
N LYS A 212 36.47 -8.64 29.12
CA LYS A 212 36.61 -7.42 29.92
C LYS A 212 35.48 -7.35 30.96
N LEU A 213 35.72 -6.78 32.15
CA LEU A 213 34.68 -6.55 33.17
C LEU A 213 33.55 -5.65 32.62
N LEU A 214 32.30 -6.08 32.75
CA LEU A 214 31.17 -5.41 32.09
C LEU A 214 30.99 -3.95 32.55
N ARG A 215 31.28 -3.63 33.82
CA ARG A 215 31.19 -2.26 34.35
C ARG A 215 32.21 -1.29 33.74
N ASP A 216 33.31 -1.80 33.18
CA ASP A 216 34.41 -1.01 32.62
C ASP A 216 34.20 -0.74 31.12
N PHE A 217 33.12 -1.26 30.53
CA PHE A 217 32.75 -0.96 29.15
C PHE A 217 32.28 0.50 29.02
N THR A 218 32.80 1.18 28.00
CA THR A 218 32.25 2.45 27.52
C THR A 218 30.83 2.28 26.97
N THR A 219 30.05 3.36 26.87
CA THR A 219 28.73 3.35 26.19
C THR A 219 28.82 2.73 24.79
N TRP A 220 29.90 3.00 24.05
CA TRP A 220 30.11 2.45 22.71
C TRP A 220 30.31 0.94 22.73
N GLU A 221 31.14 0.40 23.63
CA GLU A 221 31.32 -1.05 23.77
C GLU A 221 30.02 -1.74 24.23
N LEU A 222 29.29 -1.17 25.21
CA LEU A 222 28.02 -1.72 25.71
C LEU A 222 26.96 -1.81 24.61
N LEU A 223 26.84 -0.76 23.80
CA LEU A 223 25.93 -0.74 22.65
C LEU A 223 26.39 -1.65 21.50
N ASN A 224 27.56 -2.29 21.59
CA ASN A 224 28.12 -3.15 20.55
C ASN A 224 28.54 -4.55 21.02
N ILE A 225 28.00 -5.07 22.12
CA ILE A 225 28.12 -6.50 22.45
C ILE A 225 27.41 -7.35 21.36
N ALA A 226 27.84 -8.58 21.09
CA ALA A 226 27.17 -9.44 20.10
C ALA A 226 25.78 -9.89 20.59
N PRO A 227 24.76 -10.05 19.71
CA PRO A 227 23.44 -10.53 20.13
C PRO A 227 23.49 -11.82 20.94
N ASN A 228 24.26 -12.81 20.48
CA ASN A 228 24.43 -14.08 21.18
C ASN A 228 25.09 -13.91 22.56
N ASP A 229 26.08 -13.02 22.69
CA ASP A 229 26.75 -12.77 23.97
C ASP A 229 25.79 -12.08 24.95
N VAL A 230 24.96 -11.14 24.49
CA VAL A 230 23.90 -10.50 25.31
C VAL A 230 22.83 -11.51 25.73
N LEU A 231 22.41 -12.40 24.82
CA LEU A 231 21.44 -13.47 25.11
C LEU A 231 22.00 -14.56 26.05
N ASP A 232 23.32 -14.74 26.12
CA ASP A 232 23.97 -15.68 27.04
C ASP A 232 24.17 -15.10 28.45
N ILE A 233 24.10 -13.78 28.64
CA ILE A 233 24.29 -13.14 29.97
C ILE A 233 23.46 -13.82 31.09
N PRO A 234 22.14 -14.07 30.97
CA PRO A 234 21.38 -14.74 32.03
C PRO A 234 21.90 -16.15 32.32
N THR A 235 22.26 -16.90 31.28
CA THR A 235 22.83 -18.25 31.38
C THR A 235 24.22 -18.24 32.03
N ARG A 236 25.04 -17.22 31.77
CA ARG A 236 26.36 -17.03 32.38
C ARG A 236 26.25 -16.62 33.84
N LEU A 237 25.33 -15.70 34.17
CA LEU A 237 25.03 -15.29 35.55
C LEU A 237 24.52 -16.48 36.40
N TYR A 238 23.70 -17.36 35.83
CA TYR A 238 23.33 -18.63 36.46
C TYR A 238 24.54 -19.56 36.65
N LYS A 239 25.35 -19.80 35.61
CA LYS A 239 26.52 -20.70 35.68
C LYS A 239 27.62 -20.21 36.65
N GLN A 240 27.80 -18.89 36.78
CA GLN A 240 28.88 -18.28 37.57
C GLN A 240 28.47 -17.95 39.01
N TYR A 241 27.21 -17.57 39.25
CA TYR A 241 26.73 -17.10 40.56
C TYR A 241 25.47 -17.78 41.08
N SER A 242 24.96 -18.82 40.39
CA SER A 242 23.72 -19.55 40.75
C SER A 242 22.46 -18.67 40.82
N PHE A 243 22.44 -17.52 40.14
CA PHE A 243 21.29 -16.61 40.14
C PHE A 243 20.04 -17.26 39.51
N SER A 244 18.93 -17.30 40.24
CA SER A 244 17.64 -17.76 39.69
C SER A 244 17.05 -16.74 38.72
N SER A 245 16.16 -17.22 37.84
CA SER A 245 15.33 -16.35 36.98
C SER A 245 14.61 -15.29 37.81
N THR A 246 13.87 -15.70 38.84
CA THR A 246 13.11 -14.80 39.73
C THR A 246 13.97 -13.73 40.41
N PHE A 247 15.22 -14.05 40.79
CA PHE A 247 16.15 -13.06 41.33
C PHE A 247 16.56 -12.04 40.25
N LEU A 248 17.01 -12.49 39.07
CA LEU A 248 17.38 -11.60 37.98
C LEU A 248 16.22 -10.71 37.52
N GLU A 249 15.02 -11.27 37.43
CA GLU A 249 13.80 -10.53 37.10
C GLU A 249 13.55 -9.41 38.12
N THR A 250 13.61 -9.73 39.41
CA THR A 250 13.39 -8.75 40.49
C THR A 250 14.48 -7.69 40.52
N ALA A 251 15.75 -8.09 40.38
CA ALA A 251 16.92 -7.22 40.39
C ALA A 251 16.99 -6.27 39.18
N LEU A 252 16.64 -6.75 37.98
CA LEU A 252 16.73 -5.98 36.74
C LEU A 252 15.46 -5.17 36.42
N LYS A 253 14.29 -5.54 36.97
CA LYS A 253 13.01 -4.87 36.71
C LYS A 253 13.02 -3.34 36.85
N PRO A 254 13.74 -2.70 37.79
CA PRO A 254 13.81 -1.23 37.87
C PRO A 254 14.61 -0.58 36.74
N PHE A 255 15.53 -1.33 36.12
CA PHE A 255 16.56 -0.80 35.21
C PHE A 255 16.28 -1.13 33.73
N ILE A 256 15.54 -2.19 33.43
CA ILE A 256 15.22 -2.55 32.03
C ILE A 256 14.23 -1.56 31.40
N ILE A 257 14.44 -1.24 30.11
CA ILE A 257 13.67 -0.19 29.40
C ILE A 257 12.18 -0.52 29.22
N GLN A 258 11.77 -1.77 29.41
CA GLN A 258 10.38 -2.21 29.48
C GLN A 258 9.65 -1.59 30.68
N SER A 259 10.34 -1.37 31.80
CA SER A 259 9.82 -0.67 32.99
C SER A 259 10.18 0.81 33.02
N ALA A 260 11.44 1.13 32.72
CA ALA A 260 11.98 2.48 32.91
C ALA A 260 11.70 3.43 31.73
N SER A 261 11.44 2.91 30.53
CA SER A 261 11.67 3.58 29.24
C SER A 261 13.15 3.86 28.96
N LYS A 262 13.54 3.82 27.67
CA LYS A 262 14.89 4.19 27.23
C LYS A 262 15.23 5.67 27.46
N HIS A 263 14.22 6.49 27.76
CA HIS A 263 14.36 7.91 28.07
C HIS A 263 14.48 8.21 29.58
N ALA A 264 14.54 7.20 30.46
CA ALA A 264 14.73 7.45 31.88
C ALA A 264 16.05 8.19 32.17
N ASN A 265 15.99 9.16 33.08
CA ASN A 265 17.12 9.98 33.50
C ASN A 265 18.35 9.18 33.96
N MET A 266 18.18 7.95 34.43
CA MET A 266 19.29 7.05 34.80
C MET A 266 20.19 6.71 33.60
N PHE A 267 19.62 6.39 32.43
CA PHE A 267 20.39 6.10 31.22
C PHE A 267 21.07 7.36 30.70
N ALA A 268 20.32 8.47 30.65
CA ALA A 268 20.82 9.77 30.18
C ALA A 268 22.05 10.24 31.00
N LYS A 269 22.00 10.08 32.34
CA LYS A 269 23.09 10.44 33.25
C LYS A 269 24.31 9.50 33.17
N LYS A 270 24.10 8.18 33.04
CA LYS A 270 25.21 7.20 33.06
C LYS A 270 25.89 7.01 31.70
N PHE A 271 25.14 7.13 30.60
CA PHE A 271 25.62 6.75 29.26
C PHE A 271 25.64 7.90 28.23
N GLY A 272 24.99 9.03 28.51
CA GLY A 272 24.89 10.20 27.65
C GLY A 272 23.65 10.20 26.74
N LEU A 273 22.82 11.23 26.87
CA LEU A 273 21.50 11.31 26.22
C LEU A 273 21.56 11.23 24.68
N GLU A 274 22.51 11.89 24.03
CA GLU A 274 22.66 11.82 22.57
C GLU A 274 22.96 10.39 22.10
N ARG A 275 23.94 9.71 22.73
CA ARG A 275 24.39 8.37 22.33
C ARG A 275 23.28 7.32 22.42
N ILE A 276 22.38 7.44 23.41
CA ILE A 276 21.26 6.49 23.59
C ILE A 276 20.02 6.85 22.75
N ASN A 277 19.87 8.11 22.31
CA ASN A 277 18.77 8.52 21.43
C ASN A 277 19.14 8.40 19.94
N ASN A 278 20.41 8.53 19.58
CA ASN A 278 20.91 8.54 18.22
C ASN A 278 21.41 7.15 17.77
N ILE A 279 20.55 6.14 17.88
CA ILE A 279 20.87 4.76 17.48
C ILE A 279 20.17 4.47 16.14
N ALA A 280 20.94 4.18 15.09
CA ALA A 280 20.42 3.97 13.74
C ALA A 280 19.76 2.59 13.57
N TYR A 281 18.68 2.54 12.79
CA TYR A 281 18.06 1.31 12.31
C TYR A 281 18.06 1.33 10.77
N PHE A 282 18.84 0.45 10.13
CA PHE A 282 18.93 0.43 8.66
C PHE A 282 17.76 -0.33 8.03
N THR A 283 17.22 0.23 6.95
CA THR A 283 16.09 -0.33 6.18
C THR A 283 16.27 -0.04 4.69
N SER A 284 15.57 -0.77 3.81
CA SER A 284 15.51 -0.38 2.39
C SER A 284 14.76 0.95 2.26
N ALA A 285 15.16 1.83 1.36
CA ALA A 285 14.36 3.02 1.04
C ALA A 285 12.92 2.65 0.61
N THR A 286 12.77 1.51 -0.08
CA THR A 286 11.52 0.91 -0.57
C THR A 286 10.77 0.02 0.46
N LYS A 287 11.07 0.15 1.75
CA LYS A 287 10.45 -0.63 2.85
C LYS A 287 8.93 -0.48 2.94
N HIS A 288 8.26 -1.53 3.45
CA HIS A 288 6.85 -1.50 3.83
C HIS A 288 6.55 -0.51 4.97
N TYR A 289 5.34 0.05 5.02
CA TYR A 289 4.95 1.09 6.02
C TYR A 289 4.95 0.59 7.47
N SER A 290 4.97 -0.73 7.70
CA SER A 290 5.15 -1.34 9.02
C SER A 290 6.42 -0.85 9.72
N TRP A 291 7.48 -0.55 8.96
CA TRP A 291 8.78 -0.11 9.50
C TRP A 291 8.76 1.29 10.13
N PRO A 292 8.34 2.38 9.46
CA PRO A 292 8.21 3.69 10.10
C PRO A 292 7.14 3.73 11.19
N LYS A 293 6.01 3.03 11.00
CA LYS A 293 5.01 2.82 12.05
C LYS A 293 5.62 2.11 13.28
N GLY A 294 6.45 1.10 13.04
CA GLY A 294 7.16 0.35 14.08
C GLY A 294 8.18 1.19 14.83
N ALA A 295 8.94 2.04 14.12
CA ALA A 295 9.86 2.99 14.73
C ALA A 295 9.15 3.99 15.65
N ALA A 296 7.99 4.51 15.22
CA ALA A 296 7.16 5.39 16.04
C ALA A 296 6.62 4.67 17.30
N VAL A 297 5.96 3.50 17.14
CA VAL A 297 5.34 2.76 18.25
C VAL A 297 6.36 2.23 19.26
N THR A 298 7.55 1.81 18.82
CA THR A 298 8.64 1.41 19.73
C THR A 298 9.37 2.58 20.39
N GLY A 299 9.04 3.83 20.03
CA GLY A 299 9.71 5.05 20.49
C GLY A 299 11.13 5.24 19.94
N ILE A 300 11.54 4.48 18.92
CA ILE A 300 12.82 4.70 18.21
C ILE A 300 12.78 6.01 17.40
N GLY A 301 11.61 6.33 16.82
CA GLY A 301 11.38 7.50 15.97
C GLY A 301 11.81 7.25 14.51
N GLU A 302 11.03 7.76 13.55
CA GLU A 302 11.33 7.58 12.12
C GLU A 302 12.65 8.23 11.70
N SER A 303 13.08 9.31 12.36
CA SER A 303 14.37 9.97 12.13
C SER A 303 15.61 9.11 12.46
N ASN A 304 15.42 7.97 13.15
CA ASN A 304 16.45 6.96 13.36
C ASN A 304 16.39 5.81 12.34
N LEU A 305 15.35 5.74 11.48
CA LEU A 305 15.36 4.85 10.32
C LEU A 305 16.22 5.44 9.23
N ILE A 306 17.30 4.74 8.86
CA ILE A 306 18.18 5.16 7.77
C ILE A 306 17.87 4.33 6.53
N ASN A 307 17.42 5.03 5.49
CA ASN A 307 16.99 4.47 4.21
C ASN A 307 18.21 4.20 3.33
N ILE A 308 18.49 2.94 3.02
CA ILE A 308 19.52 2.56 2.06
C ILE A 308 18.95 2.54 0.64
N ALA A 309 19.66 3.21 -0.28
CA ALA A 309 19.31 3.29 -1.69
C ALA A 309 19.22 1.93 -2.39
N VAL A 310 18.48 1.87 -3.50
CA VAL A 310 18.18 0.63 -4.24
C VAL A 310 18.84 0.56 -5.63
N ASP A 311 19.04 -0.65 -6.15
CA ASP A 311 19.42 -0.95 -7.53
C ASP A 311 18.23 -0.81 -8.50
N ASP A 312 18.46 -0.94 -9.81
CA ASP A 312 17.40 -0.83 -10.83
C ASP A 312 16.38 -1.99 -10.79
N GLY A 313 16.62 -3.01 -9.95
CA GLY A 313 15.65 -4.05 -9.58
C GLY A 313 14.94 -3.78 -8.24
N ALA A 314 15.03 -2.56 -7.71
CA ALA A 314 14.52 -2.10 -6.42
C ALA A 314 15.09 -2.82 -5.17
N ARG A 315 16.24 -3.51 -5.30
CA ARG A 315 16.92 -4.21 -4.19
C ARG A 315 17.88 -3.27 -3.44
N MET A 316 17.99 -3.41 -2.13
CA MET A 316 18.95 -2.64 -1.31
C MET A 316 20.40 -2.77 -1.82
N LYS A 317 21.06 -1.66 -2.16
CA LYS A 317 22.47 -1.61 -2.60
C LYS A 317 23.44 -1.97 -1.44
N PRO A 318 24.21 -3.07 -1.52
CA PRO A 318 25.14 -3.45 -0.45
C PRO A 318 26.34 -2.50 -0.28
N SER A 319 26.66 -1.69 -1.31
CA SER A 319 27.64 -0.61 -1.25
C SER A 319 27.13 0.55 -0.39
N ALA A 320 25.97 1.11 -0.71
CA ALA A 320 25.33 2.19 0.04
C ALA A 320 25.08 1.80 1.51
N LEU A 321 24.71 0.55 1.79
CA LEU A 321 24.65 0.02 3.16
C LEU A 321 26.02 0.11 3.85
N ARG A 322 27.11 -0.29 3.18
CA ARG A 322 28.46 -0.22 3.75
C ARG A 322 28.92 1.22 3.99
N GLU A 323 28.62 2.13 3.09
CA GLU A 323 28.99 3.55 3.19
C GLU A 323 28.39 4.20 4.45
N GLU A 324 27.07 4.04 4.68
CA GLU A 324 26.43 4.55 5.91
C GLU A 324 26.87 3.80 7.19
N LEU A 325 27.34 2.55 7.09
CA LEU A 325 27.90 1.81 8.22
C LEU A 325 29.32 2.25 8.60
N ASP A 326 30.23 2.39 7.63
CA ASP A 326 31.58 2.92 7.89
C ASP A 326 31.49 4.39 8.38
N LYS A 327 30.47 5.16 7.97
CA LYS A 327 30.08 6.46 8.56
C LYS A 327 29.60 6.34 10.01
N CYS A 328 28.65 5.44 10.32
CA CYS A 328 28.21 5.23 11.71
C CYS A 328 29.37 4.80 12.64
N ILE A 329 30.33 4.02 12.15
CA ILE A 329 31.56 3.68 12.87
C ILE A 329 32.42 4.94 13.14
N LYS A 330 32.58 5.82 12.14
CA LYS A 330 33.32 7.09 12.26
C LYS A 330 32.66 8.08 13.23
N GLU A 331 31.34 8.08 13.31
CA GLU A 331 30.52 8.98 14.14
C GLU A 331 30.22 8.42 15.54
N GLU A 332 30.71 7.21 15.87
CA GLU A 332 30.30 6.43 17.06
C GLU A 332 28.77 6.30 17.23
N ARG A 333 28.04 6.29 16.11
CA ARG A 333 26.59 6.11 16.05
C ARG A 333 26.26 4.64 16.15
N ALA A 334 25.68 4.21 17.26
CA ALA A 334 25.34 2.81 17.47
C ALA A 334 24.22 2.36 16.52
N VAL A 335 24.14 1.06 16.23
CA VAL A 335 23.25 0.52 15.20
C VAL A 335 22.44 -0.66 15.75
N TYR A 336 21.13 -0.71 15.48
CA TYR A 336 20.25 -1.83 15.85
C TYR A 336 20.41 -3.05 14.91
N ALA A 337 20.63 -2.83 13.60
CA ALA A 337 20.85 -3.82 12.52
C ALA A 337 21.87 -3.24 11.50
N TYR A 338 23.16 -3.59 11.39
CA TYR A 338 23.90 -4.86 10.91
C TYR A 338 26.10 -6.29 12.43
N ARG A 339 27.27 -6.90 11.97
CA ARG A 339 28.54 -7.17 12.71
C ARG A 339 29.79 -7.05 11.82
N LYS A 340 30.54 -5.95 11.90
CA LYS A 340 31.92 -5.80 11.36
C LYS A 340 32.61 -4.58 11.98
N LYS A 341 33.94 -4.61 12.17
CA LYS A 341 34.78 -3.50 12.69
C LYS A 341 34.17 -2.76 13.90
N SER A 342 34.34 -3.31 15.10
CA SER A 342 33.85 -2.74 16.38
C SER A 342 32.33 -2.48 16.52
N LEU A 343 31.55 -2.60 15.44
CA LEU A 343 30.09 -2.44 15.41
C LEU A 343 29.38 -3.80 15.47
N SER A 344 28.27 -3.87 16.22
CA SER A 344 27.47 -5.09 16.45
C SER A 344 25.98 -4.80 16.57
N PHE A 345 25.14 -5.69 16.04
CA PHE A 345 23.74 -5.45 15.72
C PHE A 345 22.96 -6.76 15.50
N VAL A 346 21.63 -6.68 15.33
CA VAL A 346 20.68 -7.77 15.03
C VAL A 346 20.30 -7.74 13.55
N LEU A 347 20.37 -8.85 12.81
CA LEU A 347 19.81 -8.91 11.46
C LEU A 347 18.36 -9.41 11.50
N HIS A 348 17.40 -8.60 11.06
CA HIS A 348 16.05 -9.03 10.74
C HIS A 348 15.87 -9.22 9.22
N ALA A 349 15.04 -10.18 8.82
CA ALA A 349 14.62 -10.36 7.43
C ALA A 349 13.08 -10.27 7.31
N ASP A 350 12.59 -9.24 6.60
CA ASP A 350 11.16 -9.10 6.29
C ASP A 350 10.77 -10.09 5.18
N GLY A 351 10.57 -11.35 5.59
CA GLY A 351 10.18 -12.45 4.72
C GLY A 351 8.65 -12.57 4.56
N ALA A 352 7.86 -11.56 4.94
CA ALA A 352 6.39 -11.65 4.96
C ALA A 352 5.82 -12.22 3.65
N TRP A 353 6.30 -11.73 2.51
CA TRP A 353 6.02 -12.31 1.19
C TRP A 353 6.99 -13.44 0.82
N GLY A 354 8.29 -13.26 1.05
CA GLY A 354 9.34 -14.09 0.44
C GLY A 354 9.63 -15.44 1.11
N ALA A 355 9.23 -15.67 2.36
CA ALA A 355 9.74 -16.80 3.15
C ALA A 355 9.25 -18.18 2.68
N TYR A 356 7.98 -18.33 2.26
CA TYR A 356 7.49 -19.63 1.76
C TYR A 356 8.20 -20.07 0.48
N PHE A 357 8.75 -19.14 -0.32
CA PHE A 357 9.53 -19.48 -1.51
C PHE A 357 10.83 -20.25 -1.18
N CYS A 358 11.27 -20.29 0.09
CA CYS A 358 12.31 -21.24 0.53
C CYS A 358 11.97 -22.69 0.22
N THR A 359 10.67 -23.06 0.19
CA THR A 359 10.23 -24.41 -0.20
C THR A 359 10.53 -24.78 -1.66
N THR A 360 10.83 -23.81 -2.53
CA THR A 360 11.29 -24.05 -3.91
C THR A 360 12.76 -24.47 -4.00
N LEU A 361 13.54 -24.32 -2.92
CA LEU A 361 14.96 -24.66 -2.88
C LEU A 361 15.14 -26.17 -2.82
N ARG A 362 15.92 -26.72 -3.78
CA ARG A 362 16.38 -28.11 -3.72
C ARG A 362 17.67 -28.20 -2.91
N ASP A 363 17.70 -29.08 -1.91
CA ASP A 363 18.83 -29.29 -1.00
C ASP A 363 19.57 -30.61 -1.31
N GLY A 364 20.54 -30.54 -2.22
CA GLY A 364 21.61 -31.55 -2.41
C GLY A 364 21.22 -32.95 -2.90
N LEU A 365 19.94 -33.32 -2.82
CA LEU A 365 19.42 -34.65 -3.10
C LEU A 365 18.46 -34.63 -4.29
N GLU A 366 18.98 -34.76 -5.52
CA GLU A 366 18.26 -35.48 -6.57
C GLU A 366 19.19 -35.97 -7.68
N ASP A 367 18.78 -37.06 -8.31
CA ASP A 367 19.49 -37.77 -9.37
C ASP A 367 19.24 -37.06 -10.73
N PRO A 368 20.26 -36.77 -11.55
CA PRO A 368 20.08 -36.13 -12.86
C PRO A 368 19.25 -36.95 -13.87
N ARG A 369 18.79 -38.16 -13.50
CA ARG A 369 17.89 -39.00 -14.29
C ARG A 369 16.39 -38.70 -14.10
N ASP A 370 15.96 -37.96 -13.08
CA ASP A 370 14.51 -37.76 -12.82
C ASP A 370 13.88 -36.61 -13.62
N GLY A 371 13.92 -36.74 -14.95
CA GLY A 371 13.29 -35.82 -15.90
C GLY A 371 11.78 -36.00 -15.97
N ARG A 372 11.05 -35.66 -14.90
CA ARG A 372 9.58 -35.76 -14.83
C ARG A 372 8.99 -34.57 -14.06
N HIS A 373 8.72 -33.46 -14.75
CA HIS A 373 7.97 -32.31 -14.22
C HIS A 373 7.08 -31.77 -15.34
N PHE A 374 5.77 -31.64 -15.10
CA PHE A 374 4.90 -30.75 -15.88
C PHE A 374 4.61 -29.49 -15.05
N VAL A 375 4.46 -28.37 -15.77
CA VAL A 375 4.94 -27.04 -15.35
C VAL A 375 6.44 -27.12 -14.99
N PRO A 376 7.31 -26.27 -15.56
CA PRO A 376 8.68 -26.26 -15.12
C PRO A 376 8.70 -25.70 -13.69
N SER A 377 9.15 -26.50 -12.71
CA SER A 377 9.43 -26.03 -11.36
C SER A 377 10.64 -25.07 -11.42
N ILE A 378 10.42 -23.85 -11.92
CA ILE A 378 11.51 -22.95 -12.30
C ILE A 378 12.27 -22.59 -11.03
N ALA A 379 13.46 -23.17 -10.91
CA ALA A 379 14.36 -22.85 -9.84
C ALA A 379 14.72 -21.37 -10.02
N LEU A 380 14.31 -20.55 -9.04
CA LEU A 380 14.44 -19.09 -9.02
C LEU A 380 15.80 -18.61 -9.55
N LYS A 381 15.89 -17.36 -10.03
CA LYS A 381 17.16 -16.69 -10.37
C LYS A 381 18.24 -17.02 -9.35
N GLU A 382 19.46 -17.27 -9.79
CA GLU A 382 20.50 -17.77 -8.90
C GLU A 382 20.80 -16.79 -7.74
N SER A 383 20.68 -15.49 -8.01
CA SER A 383 20.66 -14.41 -7.03
C SER A 383 19.55 -14.60 -5.97
N THR A 384 18.29 -14.78 -6.38
CA THR A 384 17.15 -15.02 -5.50
C THR A 384 17.35 -16.28 -4.65
N GLN A 385 17.80 -17.39 -5.24
CA GLN A 385 18.11 -18.61 -4.47
C GLN A 385 19.19 -18.36 -3.41
N ARG A 386 20.24 -17.60 -3.77
CA ARG A 386 21.34 -17.25 -2.86
C ARG A 386 20.85 -16.36 -1.71
N SER A 387 19.92 -15.44 -1.99
CA SER A 387 19.24 -14.62 -0.97
C SER A 387 18.38 -15.46 -0.03
N LEU A 388 17.51 -16.34 -0.56
CA LEU A 388 16.66 -17.22 0.27
C LEU A 388 17.50 -18.17 1.14
N ARG A 389 18.53 -18.83 0.57
CA ARG A 389 19.50 -19.64 1.34
C ARG A 389 20.30 -18.84 2.37
N SER A 390 20.27 -17.50 2.32
CA SER A 390 20.92 -16.62 3.30
C SER A 390 19.98 -16.20 4.44
N LEU A 391 18.66 -16.45 4.35
CA LEU A 391 17.70 -16.11 5.41
C LEU A 391 18.02 -16.80 6.75
N ARG A 392 18.55 -18.03 6.70
CA ARG A 392 19.08 -18.76 7.88
C ARG A 392 20.15 -17.99 8.69
N PHE A 393 20.74 -16.95 8.12
CA PHE A 393 21.75 -16.11 8.77
C PHE A 393 21.17 -14.88 9.48
N SER A 394 19.87 -14.58 9.37
CA SER A 394 19.22 -13.58 10.22
C SER A 394 19.06 -14.07 11.66
N ASP A 395 18.90 -13.14 12.60
CA ASP A 395 18.57 -13.42 14.00
C ASP A 395 17.05 -13.57 14.20
N SER A 396 16.27 -12.86 13.37
CA SER A 396 14.80 -12.99 13.31
C SER A 396 14.28 -12.85 11.88
N LEU A 397 13.07 -13.34 11.64
CA LEU A 397 12.42 -13.33 10.33
C LEU A 397 10.90 -13.24 10.47
N THR A 398 10.29 -12.30 9.74
CA THR A 398 8.82 -12.21 9.57
C THR A 398 8.38 -13.12 8.42
N VAL A 399 7.24 -13.81 8.56
CA VAL A 399 6.65 -14.67 7.52
C VAL A 399 5.12 -14.66 7.63
N ASP A 400 4.41 -14.45 6.52
CA ASP A 400 2.94 -14.41 6.54
C ASP A 400 2.32 -15.64 5.83
N PRO A 401 1.84 -16.64 6.59
CA PRO A 401 0.94 -17.66 6.05
C PRO A 401 -0.23 -17.12 5.23
N HIS A 402 -0.81 -15.95 5.58
CA HIS A 402 -1.90 -15.32 4.81
C HIS A 402 -1.48 -14.62 3.49
N LYS A 403 -0.21 -14.73 3.09
CA LYS A 403 0.31 -14.29 1.79
C LYS A 403 0.70 -15.51 0.95
N SER A 404 2.00 -15.78 0.81
CA SER A 404 2.55 -16.88 0.01
C SER A 404 2.34 -18.27 0.62
N GLY A 405 1.76 -18.35 1.83
CA GLY A 405 1.24 -19.57 2.43
C GLY A 405 -0.21 -19.92 2.05
N TYR A 406 -0.93 -19.07 1.31
CA TYR A 406 -2.33 -19.33 0.87
C TYR A 406 -3.29 -19.74 2.00
N ILE A 407 -3.04 -19.26 3.23
CA ILE A 407 -3.97 -19.35 4.35
C ILE A 407 -4.88 -18.11 4.31
N GLN A 408 -6.11 -18.21 4.79
CA GLN A 408 -6.96 -17.04 5.00
C GLN A 408 -6.48 -16.18 6.18
N TYR A 409 -6.77 -14.88 6.12
CA TYR A 409 -6.50 -13.93 7.20
C TYR A 409 -7.32 -14.27 8.47
N PRO A 410 -6.81 -13.99 9.69
CA PRO A 410 -5.48 -13.47 10.01
C PRO A 410 -4.47 -14.60 10.29
N ALA A 411 -3.31 -14.55 9.62
CA ALA A 411 -2.16 -15.43 9.88
C ALA A 411 -0.84 -14.80 9.39
N GLY A 412 -0.25 -13.93 10.23
CA GLY A 412 1.16 -13.55 10.17
C GLY A 412 2.05 -14.46 11.02
N GLY A 413 3.34 -14.15 11.15
CA GLY A 413 4.25 -14.93 11.98
C GLY A 413 5.64 -14.31 12.15
N LEU A 414 6.24 -14.57 13.32
CA LEU A 414 7.60 -14.14 13.66
C LEU A 414 8.43 -15.34 14.12
N LEU A 415 9.65 -15.44 13.60
CA LEU A 415 10.63 -16.46 13.94
C LEU A 415 11.87 -15.81 14.56
N TYR A 416 12.44 -16.44 15.59
CA TYR A 416 13.74 -16.14 16.17
C TYR A 416 14.67 -17.34 15.97
N ARG A 417 15.89 -17.09 15.49
CA ARG A 417 16.93 -18.11 15.34
C ARG A 417 17.44 -18.63 16.70
N ASP A 418 17.47 -17.76 17.70
CA ASP A 418 17.78 -18.11 19.09
C ASP A 418 16.53 -17.88 19.94
N GLU A 419 15.99 -18.95 20.52
CA GLU A 419 14.71 -18.90 21.25
C GLU A 419 14.72 -17.97 22.46
N ARG A 420 15.90 -17.56 22.96
CA ARG A 420 16.05 -16.63 24.08
C ARG A 420 15.61 -15.21 23.73
N MET A 421 15.60 -14.85 22.44
CA MET A 421 15.13 -13.53 22.00
C MET A 421 13.68 -13.23 22.42
N ARG A 422 12.82 -14.25 22.53
CA ARG A 422 11.41 -14.07 22.92
C ARG A 422 11.23 -13.51 24.34
N TYR A 423 12.21 -13.69 25.22
CA TYR A 423 12.14 -13.14 26.59
C TYR A 423 12.43 -11.63 26.62
N LEU A 424 13.05 -11.06 25.58
CA LEU A 424 13.32 -9.63 25.48
C LEU A 424 12.05 -8.78 25.42
N VAL A 425 10.94 -9.31 24.90
CA VAL A 425 9.63 -8.64 24.88
C VAL A 425 8.84 -8.83 26.19
N THR A 426 9.42 -9.52 27.17
CA THR A 426 8.80 -9.79 28.48
C THR A 426 9.51 -9.04 29.62
N TRP A 427 9.18 -9.42 30.85
CA TRP A 427 9.92 -9.08 32.07
C TRP A 427 10.58 -10.31 32.72
N THR A 428 10.60 -11.47 32.03
CA THR A 428 11.08 -12.75 32.56
C THR A 428 12.47 -13.14 32.03
N SER A 429 13.17 -14.03 32.75
CA SER A 429 14.56 -14.42 32.48
C SER A 429 14.66 -15.86 31.95
N PRO A 430 15.44 -16.14 30.88
CA PRO A 430 15.45 -17.42 30.15
C PRO A 430 16.22 -18.56 30.86
N ILE A 431 16.12 -18.69 32.19
CA ILE A 431 16.85 -19.71 32.97
C ILE A 431 15.95 -20.93 33.22
N VAL A 432 16.13 -21.96 32.37
CA VAL A 432 15.71 -23.36 32.56
C VAL A 432 14.25 -23.54 33.05
N ASN A 433 13.29 -23.19 32.20
CA ASN A 433 11.90 -23.61 32.40
C ASN A 433 11.71 -25.10 32.04
N ARG A 434 10.75 -25.74 32.72
CA ARG A 434 10.35 -27.12 32.43
C ARG A 434 9.50 -27.16 31.16
N SER A 435 9.78 -28.12 30.28
CA SER A 435 9.02 -28.33 29.04
C SER A 435 7.60 -28.80 29.33
N GLY A 436 6.60 -27.97 29.01
CA GLY A 436 5.18 -28.36 29.03
C GLY A 436 4.19 -27.29 29.48
N GLU A 437 4.64 -26.26 30.22
CA GLU A 437 3.74 -25.33 30.93
C GLU A 437 3.74 -23.87 30.39
N GLU A 438 4.57 -23.55 29.40
CA GLU A 438 4.66 -22.18 28.85
C GLU A 438 3.49 -21.82 27.92
N SER A 439 2.91 -20.63 28.10
CA SER A 439 1.89 -20.11 27.19
C SER A 439 2.48 -19.21 26.09
N MET A 440 2.05 -19.44 24.85
CA MET A 440 2.57 -18.73 23.67
C MET A 440 2.21 -17.23 23.66
N GLY A 441 1.04 -16.85 24.16
CA GLY A 441 0.56 -15.45 24.21
C GLY A 441 1.25 -14.53 25.24
N VAL A 442 2.37 -14.94 25.82
CA VAL A 442 3.22 -14.10 26.70
C VAL A 442 4.37 -13.45 25.93
N TYR A 443 4.73 -14.01 24.76
CA TYR A 443 5.97 -13.72 24.04
C TYR A 443 5.82 -12.79 22.83
N GLY A 444 4.82 -11.92 22.85
CA GLY A 444 4.52 -10.96 21.79
C GLY A 444 3.71 -9.75 22.27
N ILE A 445 3.15 -9.01 21.32
CA ILE A 445 2.29 -7.83 21.55
C ILE A 445 0.84 -8.25 21.79
N GLU A 446 0.40 -9.29 21.09
CA GLU A 446 -0.89 -9.95 21.34
C GLU A 446 -0.85 -10.76 22.64
N GLY A 447 -1.99 -10.87 23.34
CA GLY A 447 -2.18 -11.88 24.38
C GLY A 447 -1.89 -11.50 25.85
N ARG A 448 -1.48 -10.28 26.19
CA ARG A 448 -0.99 -10.04 27.57
C ARG A 448 -2.07 -10.14 28.67
N ARG A 449 -2.07 -11.25 29.42
CA ARG A 449 -2.81 -11.43 30.69
C ARG A 449 -2.00 -10.91 31.89
N VAL A 450 -2.24 -9.67 32.31
CA VAL A 450 -1.64 -9.13 33.55
C VAL A 450 -2.50 -9.48 34.77
N LYS A 451 -1.93 -10.12 35.80
CA LYS A 451 -2.56 -10.24 37.13
C LYS A 451 -2.47 -8.91 37.91
N LEU A 452 -3.11 -7.86 37.40
CA LEU A 452 -3.37 -6.57 38.06
C LEU A 452 -4.40 -5.79 37.23
N ASN A 453 -5.20 -4.96 37.89
CA ASN A 453 -6.46 -4.39 37.36
C ASN A 453 -6.38 -3.75 35.96
N TRP A 454 -7.34 -4.12 35.09
CA TRP A 454 -7.78 -3.39 33.89
C TRP A 454 -6.69 -2.97 32.87
N GLY A 455 -5.91 -3.93 32.38
CA GLY A 455 -5.15 -3.79 31.13
C GLY A 455 -5.93 -4.27 29.89
N VAL A 456 -5.61 -3.73 28.70
CA VAL A 456 -6.19 -4.18 27.42
C VAL A 456 -5.73 -5.61 27.12
N VAL A 457 -6.68 -6.52 26.87
CA VAL A 457 -6.42 -7.91 26.46
C VAL A 457 -6.77 -8.06 24.98
N MET A 458 -5.76 -8.28 24.14
CA MET A 458 -5.96 -8.78 22.78
C MET A 458 -5.93 -10.31 22.82
N PHE A 459 -6.96 -10.95 22.25
CA PHE A 459 -7.11 -12.41 22.24
C PHE A 459 -6.55 -13.03 20.97
N LYS A 460 -6.01 -14.25 21.07
CA LYS A 460 -5.34 -14.95 19.96
C LYS A 460 -6.13 -16.19 19.56
N PRO A 461 -6.75 -16.23 18.36
CA PRO A 461 -7.57 -17.35 17.94
C PRO A 461 -6.70 -18.56 17.62
N GLY A 462 -6.88 -19.66 18.36
CA GLY A 462 -6.19 -20.93 18.08
C GLY A 462 -6.57 -21.56 16.73
N ALA A 463 -7.54 -21.00 16.01
CA ALA A 463 -7.91 -21.42 14.66
C ALA A 463 -6.88 -21.05 13.58
N ALA A 464 -6.19 -19.91 13.70
CA ALA A 464 -5.16 -19.49 12.75
C ALA A 464 -3.94 -20.45 12.69
N PRO A 465 -3.35 -20.90 13.82
CA PRO A 465 -2.31 -21.92 13.77
C PRO A 465 -2.82 -23.30 13.35
N VAL A 466 -4.07 -23.69 13.62
CA VAL A 466 -4.62 -24.97 13.14
C VAL A 466 -4.84 -24.96 11.63
N ALA A 467 -5.29 -23.84 11.06
CA ALA A 467 -5.36 -23.63 9.60
C ALA A 467 -3.98 -23.78 8.94
N THR A 468 -2.99 -23.08 9.50
CA THR A 468 -1.60 -23.10 9.03
C THR A 468 -1.00 -24.52 9.14
N PHE A 469 -1.20 -25.19 10.28
CA PHE A 469 -0.73 -26.56 10.52
C PHE A 469 -1.33 -27.57 9.54
N LEU A 470 -2.66 -27.59 9.38
CA LEU A 470 -3.30 -28.58 8.50
C LEU A 470 -2.88 -28.37 7.04
N SER A 471 -2.68 -27.12 6.62
CA SER A 471 -2.13 -26.83 5.28
C SER A 471 -0.66 -27.25 5.14
N HIS A 472 0.19 -27.02 6.16
CA HIS A 472 1.57 -27.51 6.16
C HIS A 472 1.69 -29.04 6.07
N GLU A 473 0.83 -29.78 6.78
CA GLU A 473 0.85 -31.25 6.78
C GLU A 473 0.23 -31.87 5.51
N VAL A 474 -0.79 -31.22 4.90
CA VAL A 474 -1.44 -31.71 3.67
C VAL A 474 -0.64 -31.34 2.41
N ILE A 475 -0.02 -30.16 2.36
CA ILE A 475 0.69 -29.65 1.18
C ILE A 475 2.19 -29.93 1.25
N GLY A 476 2.79 -29.87 2.44
CA GLY A 476 4.22 -30.11 2.67
C GLY A 476 5.12 -28.90 2.36
N LEU A 477 5.90 -28.48 3.36
CA LEU A 477 6.90 -27.40 3.26
C LEU A 477 8.19 -27.87 2.53
N HIS A 478 8.04 -28.28 1.27
CA HIS A 478 9.10 -28.90 0.46
C HIS A 478 8.88 -28.70 -1.06
N PRO A 479 9.89 -28.98 -1.92
CA PRO A 479 9.80 -28.74 -3.37
C PRO A 479 8.65 -29.42 -4.12
N LYS A 480 8.11 -30.54 -3.61
CA LYS A 480 6.97 -31.27 -4.21
C LYS A 480 5.62 -30.92 -3.56
N GLY A 481 5.55 -29.75 -2.92
CA GLY A 481 4.43 -29.26 -2.12
C GLY A 481 4.22 -27.76 -2.32
N TYR A 482 4.42 -26.95 -1.29
CA TYR A 482 4.45 -25.49 -1.42
C TYR A 482 5.47 -25.00 -2.47
N GLY A 483 6.58 -25.72 -2.65
CA GLY A 483 7.58 -25.42 -3.67
C GLY A 483 7.11 -25.70 -5.11
N ALA A 484 6.09 -26.55 -5.28
CA ALA A 484 5.44 -26.77 -6.56
C ALA A 484 4.46 -25.63 -6.84
N LEU A 485 3.48 -25.41 -5.95
CA LEU A 485 2.50 -24.31 -6.02
C LEU A 485 3.16 -22.94 -6.30
N LEU A 486 4.20 -22.58 -5.53
CA LEU A 486 4.94 -21.34 -5.75
C LEU A 486 5.80 -21.36 -7.03
N GLY A 487 6.26 -22.53 -7.46
CA GLY A 487 6.93 -22.71 -8.75
C GLY A 487 6.00 -22.43 -9.94
N GLU A 488 4.75 -22.92 -9.88
CA GLU A 488 3.73 -22.63 -10.90
C GLU A 488 3.38 -21.14 -10.94
N ALA A 489 3.20 -20.50 -9.78
CA ALA A 489 2.94 -19.06 -9.67
C ALA A 489 4.12 -18.20 -10.18
N VAL A 490 5.37 -18.59 -9.91
CA VAL A 490 6.58 -17.93 -10.46
C VAL A 490 6.64 -18.08 -11.99
N PHE A 491 6.35 -19.28 -12.50
CA PHE A 491 6.31 -19.52 -13.94
C PHE A 491 5.24 -18.67 -14.62
N GLY A 492 4.00 -18.65 -14.09
CA GLY A 492 2.93 -17.77 -14.56
C GLY A 492 3.32 -16.29 -14.54
N CYS A 493 4.00 -15.83 -13.48
CA CYS A 493 4.52 -14.46 -13.39
C CYS A 493 5.55 -14.15 -14.49
N ALA A 494 6.45 -15.08 -14.81
CA ALA A 494 7.42 -14.92 -15.87
C ALA A 494 6.75 -14.89 -17.26
N ILE A 495 5.73 -15.71 -17.52
CA ILE A 495 4.96 -15.65 -18.78
C ILE A 495 4.17 -14.33 -18.90
N MET A 496 3.56 -13.85 -17.81
CA MET A 496 2.91 -12.53 -17.77
C MET A 496 3.92 -11.39 -18.05
N TYR A 497 5.14 -11.47 -17.49
CA TYR A 497 6.20 -10.52 -17.80
C TYR A 497 6.63 -10.59 -19.28
N ALA A 498 6.80 -11.78 -19.84
CA ALA A 498 7.14 -11.95 -21.26
C ALA A 498 6.10 -11.28 -22.17
N HIS A 499 4.81 -11.43 -21.86
CA HIS A 499 3.76 -10.69 -22.54
C HIS A 499 3.93 -9.18 -22.38
N LEU A 500 4.02 -8.66 -21.14
CA LEU A 500 4.16 -7.22 -20.88
C LEU A 500 5.36 -6.58 -21.59
N VAL A 501 6.55 -7.23 -21.56
CA VAL A 501 7.80 -6.71 -22.14
C VAL A 501 7.87 -6.80 -23.66
N THR A 502 6.98 -7.58 -24.29
CA THR A 502 6.92 -7.74 -25.76
C THR A 502 5.65 -7.18 -26.39
N MET A 503 4.69 -6.72 -25.57
CA MET A 503 3.37 -6.21 -26.00
C MET A 503 3.50 -5.03 -26.95
N SER A 504 4.34 -4.05 -26.62
CA SER A 504 4.66 -2.95 -27.53
C SER A 504 5.71 -3.36 -28.58
N THR A 505 5.52 -2.84 -29.78
CA THR A 505 6.33 -3.03 -30.99
C THR A 505 6.65 -1.67 -31.62
N LYS A 506 7.12 -1.63 -32.87
CA LYS A 506 7.26 -0.38 -33.64
C LYS A 506 5.94 0.08 -34.27
N ASP A 507 4.96 -0.82 -34.33
CA ASP A 507 3.67 -0.63 -35.01
C ASP A 507 2.51 -0.45 -34.03
N THR A 508 2.74 -0.70 -32.73
CA THR A 508 1.80 -0.32 -31.66
C THR A 508 1.90 1.15 -31.36
N ASP A 509 0.76 1.76 -31.11
CA ASP A 509 0.61 3.17 -30.80
C ASP A 509 0.71 3.46 -29.30
N PHE A 510 1.20 2.51 -28.51
CA PHE A 510 1.49 2.62 -27.08
C PHE A 510 2.81 1.89 -26.74
N ILE A 511 3.41 2.25 -25.60
CA ILE A 511 4.63 1.63 -25.07
C ILE A 511 4.32 0.99 -23.72
N VAL A 512 4.76 -0.25 -23.49
CA VAL A 512 4.69 -0.92 -22.18
C VAL A 512 6.10 -1.24 -21.73
N THR A 513 6.49 -0.74 -20.55
CA THR A 513 7.81 -0.99 -19.96
C THR A 513 7.67 -1.55 -18.55
N PRO A 514 8.03 -2.82 -18.31
CA PRO A 514 8.21 -3.36 -16.97
C PRO A 514 9.42 -2.75 -16.24
N LEU A 515 9.33 -2.61 -14.92
CA LEU A 515 10.41 -2.17 -14.04
C LEU A 515 11.66 -3.06 -14.22
N ASN A 516 11.49 -4.38 -14.16
CA ASN A 516 12.59 -5.33 -14.29
C ASN A 516 13.14 -5.33 -15.73
N LEU A 517 14.44 -5.11 -15.87
CA LEU A 517 15.16 -5.14 -17.14
C LEU A 517 15.24 -6.57 -17.70
N LEU A 518 15.17 -6.70 -19.03
CA LEU A 518 15.54 -7.91 -19.74
C LEU A 518 17.04 -8.22 -19.57
N PRO A 519 17.47 -9.50 -19.63
CA PRO A 519 18.89 -9.85 -19.64
C PRO A 519 19.68 -9.11 -20.74
N ALA A 520 19.12 -8.94 -21.94
CA ALA A 520 19.77 -8.15 -23.00
C ALA A 520 19.95 -6.66 -22.64
N GLU A 521 19.04 -6.06 -21.86
CA GLU A 521 19.20 -4.68 -21.38
C GLU A 521 20.30 -4.57 -20.31
N LEU A 522 20.46 -5.59 -19.46
CA LEU A 522 21.50 -5.67 -18.44
C LEU A 522 22.89 -5.97 -19.02
N GLU A 523 22.96 -6.78 -20.07
CA GLU A 523 24.19 -7.24 -20.72
C GLU A 523 24.65 -6.31 -21.88
N GLY A 524 23.82 -5.34 -22.28
CA GLY A 524 24.11 -4.45 -23.42
C GLY A 524 23.94 -5.11 -24.80
N GLY A 525 23.10 -6.14 -24.88
CA GLY A 525 22.81 -6.90 -26.09
C GLY A 525 21.61 -6.37 -26.91
N ASP A 526 21.21 -7.12 -27.93
CA ASP A 526 20.06 -6.76 -28.79
C ASP A 526 18.73 -7.06 -28.10
N ILE A 527 18.09 -5.99 -27.62
CA ILE A 527 16.81 -6.00 -26.92
C ILE A 527 15.67 -6.49 -27.83
N GLU A 528 15.62 -6.05 -29.09
CA GLU A 528 14.52 -6.40 -29.99
C GLU A 528 14.67 -7.83 -30.51
N ALA A 529 15.89 -8.32 -30.74
CA ALA A 529 16.14 -9.73 -31.01
C ALA A 529 15.72 -10.62 -29.82
N GLN A 530 15.95 -10.18 -28.57
CA GLN A 530 15.49 -10.92 -27.39
C GLN A 530 13.97 -10.88 -27.22
N LYS A 531 13.31 -9.73 -27.45
CA LYS A 531 11.83 -9.65 -27.51
C LYS A 531 11.26 -10.56 -28.59
N GLU A 532 11.88 -10.59 -29.77
CA GLU A 532 11.41 -11.41 -30.89
C GLU A 532 11.63 -12.91 -30.66
N PHE A 533 12.72 -13.29 -29.97
CA PHE A 533 12.90 -14.62 -29.43
C PHE A 533 11.77 -14.98 -28.45
N ILE A 534 11.44 -14.10 -27.50
CA ILE A 534 10.33 -14.32 -26.54
C ILE A 534 9.00 -14.54 -27.28
N ARG A 535 8.67 -13.70 -28.28
CA ARG A 535 7.44 -13.84 -29.09
C ARG A 535 7.38 -15.19 -29.81
N LYS A 536 8.49 -15.67 -30.39
CA LYS A 536 8.55 -16.89 -31.23
C LYS A 536 8.86 -18.20 -30.50
N ARG A 537 9.47 -18.15 -29.31
CA ARG A 537 9.95 -19.33 -28.56
C ARG A 537 9.31 -19.50 -27.19
N ILE A 538 8.55 -18.51 -26.71
CA ILE A 538 7.85 -18.56 -25.41
C ILE A 538 6.35 -18.32 -25.61
N LEU A 539 5.97 -17.18 -26.18
CA LEU A 539 4.55 -16.74 -26.23
C LEU A 539 3.71 -17.36 -27.35
N SER A 540 4.32 -18.19 -28.20
CA SER A 540 3.66 -18.86 -29.32
C SER A 540 3.73 -20.40 -29.25
N VAL A 541 4.19 -20.97 -28.13
CA VAL A 541 4.35 -22.41 -27.95
C VAL A 541 3.58 -22.92 -26.71
N PRO A 542 2.90 -24.07 -26.80
CA PRO A 542 2.32 -24.73 -25.62
C PRO A 542 3.39 -25.12 -24.59
N ASN A 543 3.01 -25.19 -23.31
CA ASN A 543 3.93 -25.41 -22.19
C ASN A 543 4.68 -26.75 -22.29
N GLU A 544 4.05 -27.76 -22.87
CA GLU A 544 4.59 -29.11 -23.08
C GLU A 544 5.77 -29.11 -24.07
N ILE A 545 5.78 -28.15 -24.99
CA ILE A 545 6.88 -27.90 -25.93
C ILE A 545 7.90 -26.95 -25.31
N LEU A 546 7.43 -25.91 -24.60
CA LEU A 546 8.27 -24.89 -23.98
C LEU A 546 9.28 -25.47 -22.98
N VAL A 547 8.86 -26.41 -22.13
CA VAL A 547 9.76 -27.07 -21.16
C VAL A 547 10.90 -27.88 -21.79
N GLN A 548 10.80 -28.21 -23.08
CA GLN A 548 11.83 -28.94 -23.82
C GLN A 548 12.88 -28.00 -24.44
N ASP A 549 12.59 -26.69 -24.56
CA ASP A 549 13.53 -25.69 -25.04
C ASP A 549 14.41 -25.18 -23.89
N SER A 550 15.57 -25.81 -23.69
CA SER A 550 16.55 -25.39 -22.69
C SER A 550 17.03 -23.94 -22.82
N SER A 551 16.93 -23.32 -24.01
CA SER A 551 17.34 -21.93 -24.23
C SER A 551 16.25 -20.94 -23.81
N ALA A 552 14.99 -21.21 -24.16
CA ALA A 552 13.84 -20.45 -23.68
C ALA A 552 13.67 -20.62 -22.17
N MET A 553 13.80 -21.85 -21.66
CA MET A 553 13.71 -22.15 -20.23
C MET A 553 14.79 -21.45 -19.39
N LYS A 554 15.99 -21.23 -19.93
CA LYS A 554 16.99 -20.37 -19.29
C LYS A 554 16.51 -18.91 -19.23
N LEU A 555 16.04 -18.36 -20.35
CA LEU A 555 15.56 -16.97 -20.41
C LEU A 555 14.37 -16.72 -19.46
N ILE A 556 13.41 -17.64 -19.38
CA ILE A 556 12.24 -17.54 -18.49
C ILE A 556 12.67 -17.48 -17.02
N LYS A 557 13.69 -18.24 -16.64
CA LYS A 557 14.24 -18.22 -15.27
C LYS A 557 14.90 -16.87 -14.94
N ASP A 558 15.60 -16.26 -15.88
CA ASP A 558 16.43 -15.08 -15.63
C ASP A 558 15.67 -13.75 -15.79
N MET A 559 14.53 -13.73 -16.49
CA MET A 559 13.70 -12.55 -16.74
C MET A 559 12.64 -12.28 -15.63
N GLY A 560 11.95 -11.13 -15.71
CA GLY A 560 10.77 -10.82 -14.89
C GLY A 560 11.04 -10.45 -13.43
N SER A 561 10.01 -10.62 -12.59
CA SER A 561 10.12 -10.45 -11.13
C SER A 561 11.15 -11.39 -10.50
N ASP A 562 11.59 -11.11 -9.28
CA ASP A 562 12.38 -12.05 -8.49
C ASP A 562 11.50 -13.05 -7.72
N LEU A 563 10.27 -12.66 -7.34
CA LEU A 563 9.32 -13.43 -6.53
C LEU A 563 7.86 -13.03 -6.86
N SER A 564 7.37 -13.42 -8.04
CA SER A 564 5.94 -13.37 -8.45
C SER A 564 5.19 -12.01 -8.43
N ILE A 565 5.89 -10.87 -8.48
CA ILE A 565 5.29 -9.53 -8.55
C ILE A 565 5.94 -8.70 -9.67
N ASN A 566 5.21 -8.50 -10.77
CA ASN A 566 5.64 -7.61 -11.85
C ASN A 566 5.17 -6.18 -11.59
N ALA A 567 6.02 -5.20 -11.87
CA ALA A 567 5.63 -3.78 -11.95
C ALA A 567 5.88 -3.28 -13.37
N PHE A 568 4.97 -2.47 -13.91
CA PHE A 568 5.08 -1.90 -15.26
C PHE A 568 4.36 -0.56 -15.40
N ALA A 569 4.70 0.20 -16.43
CA ALA A 569 4.01 1.42 -16.79
C ALA A 569 3.78 1.49 -18.32
N VAL A 570 2.73 2.23 -18.69
CA VAL A 570 2.21 2.38 -20.05
C VAL A 570 2.31 3.84 -20.48
N LEU A 571 2.68 4.10 -21.73
CA LEU A 571 2.66 5.43 -22.38
C LEU A 571 1.93 5.40 -23.73
N ASP A 572 1.55 6.59 -24.20
CA ASP A 572 1.34 6.84 -25.64
C ASP A 572 2.64 6.56 -26.40
N GLY A 573 2.56 5.91 -27.57
CA GLY A 573 3.69 5.63 -28.45
C GLY A 573 4.22 6.84 -29.23
N LYS A 574 3.52 7.98 -29.18
CA LYS A 574 4.07 9.28 -29.59
C LYS A 574 4.97 9.84 -28.48
N PRO A 575 6.00 10.66 -28.79
CA PRO A 575 6.93 11.19 -27.78
C PRO A 575 6.27 12.14 -26.75
N ASN A 576 5.63 11.58 -25.74
CA ASN A 576 5.18 12.27 -24.54
C ASN A 576 6.17 12.00 -23.40
N ARG A 577 6.78 13.07 -22.87
CA ARG A 577 7.76 12.98 -21.77
C ARG A 577 7.21 13.37 -20.40
N ASP A 578 5.98 13.88 -20.36
CA ASP A 578 5.33 14.39 -19.16
C ASP A 578 4.96 13.23 -18.23
N VAL A 579 5.60 13.21 -17.05
CA VAL A 579 5.40 12.20 -16.00
C VAL A 579 3.98 12.25 -15.44
N THR A 580 3.35 13.43 -15.36
CA THR A 580 1.96 13.58 -14.91
C THR A 580 0.99 12.99 -15.94
N ALA A 581 1.20 13.26 -17.23
CA ALA A 581 0.38 12.65 -18.29
C ALA A 581 0.53 11.11 -18.35
N ALA A 582 1.74 10.59 -18.06
CA ALA A 582 1.97 9.16 -17.86
C ALA A 582 1.22 8.62 -16.63
N ASN A 583 1.29 9.33 -15.50
CA ASN A 583 0.60 8.96 -14.26
C ASN A 583 -0.93 8.92 -14.45
N ASP A 584 -1.48 9.85 -15.21
CA ASP A 584 -2.91 9.94 -15.54
C ASP A 584 -3.38 8.82 -16.46
N LEU A 585 -2.54 8.36 -17.40
CA LEU A 585 -2.82 7.17 -18.20
C LEU A 585 -2.81 5.90 -17.33
N ASN A 586 -1.77 5.68 -16.54
CA ASN A 586 -1.64 4.48 -15.72
C ASN A 586 -2.70 4.43 -14.60
N ARG A 587 -3.10 5.57 -14.04
CA ARG A 587 -4.20 5.66 -13.07
C ARG A 587 -5.54 5.25 -13.67
N ARG A 588 -5.88 5.73 -14.87
CA ARG A 588 -7.15 5.38 -15.53
C ARG A 588 -7.18 3.91 -15.97
N ILE A 589 -6.05 3.35 -16.43
CA ILE A 589 -5.92 1.90 -16.67
C ILE A 589 -6.11 1.10 -15.36
N PHE A 590 -5.61 1.58 -14.23
CA PHE A 590 -5.89 0.97 -12.92
C PHE A 590 -7.38 1.09 -12.54
N GLU A 591 -8.01 2.26 -12.65
CA GLU A 591 -9.44 2.47 -12.35
C GLU A 591 -10.33 1.58 -13.25
N ARG A 592 -9.95 1.37 -14.52
CA ARG A 592 -10.57 0.39 -15.43
C ARG A 592 -10.44 -1.07 -14.98
N LEU A 593 -9.36 -1.42 -14.28
CA LEU A 593 -8.96 -2.79 -13.92
C LEU A 593 -8.93 -3.02 -12.40
N SER A 594 -9.78 -2.32 -11.64
CA SER A 594 -9.94 -2.46 -10.20
C SER A 594 -11.35 -2.07 -9.75
N ILE A 595 -11.66 -2.26 -8.47
CA ILE A 595 -12.87 -1.73 -7.82
C ILE A 595 -12.44 -0.54 -6.96
N VAL A 596 -12.89 0.67 -7.31
CA VAL A 596 -12.54 1.94 -6.64
C VAL A 596 -13.75 2.72 -6.12
N SER A 597 -14.97 2.34 -6.53
CA SER A 597 -16.24 2.87 -6.02
C SER A 597 -17.30 1.77 -5.88
N PRO A 598 -18.30 1.91 -4.98
CA PRO A 598 -19.52 1.07 -4.99
C PRO A 598 -20.20 0.92 -6.37
N LYS A 599 -19.98 1.86 -7.30
CA LYS A 599 -20.56 1.84 -8.66
C LYS A 599 -19.84 0.90 -9.63
N ASP A 600 -18.66 0.38 -9.26
CA ASP A 600 -17.92 -0.56 -10.10
C ASP A 600 -18.55 -1.95 -10.08
N THR A 601 -19.14 -2.34 -11.20
CA THR A 601 -19.66 -3.70 -11.40
C THR A 601 -18.54 -4.67 -11.77
N ILE A 602 -18.32 -5.68 -10.93
CA ILE A 602 -17.30 -6.73 -11.10
C ILE A 602 -17.38 -7.39 -12.49
N THR A 603 -18.60 -7.58 -13.01
CA THR A 603 -18.88 -8.18 -14.33
C THR A 603 -18.23 -7.45 -15.51
N ASN A 604 -17.93 -6.15 -15.35
CA ASN A 604 -17.43 -5.30 -16.42
C ASN A 604 -15.90 -5.10 -16.35
N LYS A 605 -15.21 -5.73 -15.39
CA LYS A 605 -13.76 -5.67 -15.18
C LYS A 605 -13.12 -6.93 -15.77
N PRO A 606 -12.42 -6.86 -16.93
CA PRO A 606 -11.94 -8.08 -17.60
C PRO A 606 -10.75 -8.72 -16.89
N LEU A 607 -9.91 -7.95 -16.21
CA LEU A 607 -8.92 -8.46 -15.27
C LEU A 607 -8.81 -7.50 -14.09
N PHE A 608 -8.17 -7.95 -13.01
CA PHE A 608 -7.85 -7.08 -11.88
C PHE A 608 -6.34 -6.92 -11.74
N LEU A 609 -5.89 -5.68 -11.63
CA LEU A 609 -4.52 -5.29 -11.29
C LEU A 609 -4.54 -4.51 -9.97
N THR A 610 -3.35 -4.17 -9.47
CA THR A 610 -3.21 -3.08 -8.50
C THR A 610 -2.22 -2.05 -9.03
N SER A 611 -1.88 -1.05 -8.23
CA SER A 611 -0.98 0.04 -8.60
C SER A 611 -0.13 0.50 -7.43
N SER A 612 0.92 1.25 -7.72
CA SER A 612 1.73 1.92 -6.71
C SER A 612 2.38 3.19 -7.27
N VAL A 613 2.60 4.17 -6.41
CA VAL A 613 3.39 5.36 -6.72
C VAL A 613 4.82 5.09 -6.27
N PHE A 614 5.78 5.28 -7.18
CA PHE A 614 7.21 5.07 -6.96
C PHE A 614 7.86 6.41 -6.63
N PRO A 615 8.19 6.71 -5.36
CA PRO A 615 8.59 8.06 -5.00
C PRO A 615 10.02 8.37 -5.43
N SER A 616 10.23 9.53 -6.03
CA SER A 616 11.54 10.00 -6.52
C SER A 616 12.57 10.03 -5.38
N ALA A 617 12.16 10.50 -4.20
CA ALA A 617 12.98 10.53 -2.99
C ALA A 617 13.28 9.14 -2.37
N ALA A 618 12.58 8.07 -2.77
CA ALA A 618 12.78 6.72 -2.25
C ALA A 618 13.49 5.77 -3.23
N TYR A 619 13.18 5.87 -4.53
CA TYR A 619 13.79 5.04 -5.57
C TYR A 619 15.05 5.67 -6.18
N GLY A 620 15.17 7.00 -6.20
CA GLY A 620 16.34 7.72 -6.70
C GLY A 620 16.73 7.30 -8.12
N ASP A 621 17.98 6.86 -8.31
CA ASP A 621 18.51 6.45 -9.61
C ASP A 621 17.71 5.30 -10.26
N CYS A 622 17.13 4.39 -9.48
CA CYS A 622 16.26 3.33 -10.01
C CYS A 622 15.06 3.92 -10.75
N LEU A 623 14.44 4.97 -10.20
CA LEU A 623 13.35 5.67 -10.87
C LEU A 623 13.87 6.46 -12.08
N LYS A 624 15.06 7.05 -12.02
CA LYS A 624 15.67 7.72 -13.18
C LYS A 624 15.94 6.76 -14.33
N THR A 625 16.45 5.56 -14.07
CA THR A 625 16.62 4.50 -15.07
C THR A 625 15.27 4.06 -15.63
N TYR A 626 14.24 3.91 -14.80
CA TYR A 626 12.91 3.49 -15.23
C TYR A 626 12.20 4.56 -16.08
N LYS A 627 12.18 5.83 -15.64
CA LYS A 627 11.75 7.00 -16.45
C LYS A 627 12.48 7.04 -17.80
N ARG A 628 13.81 6.83 -17.81
CA ARG A 628 14.62 6.81 -19.04
C ARG A 628 14.23 5.69 -20.01
N ARG A 629 13.95 4.48 -19.50
CA ARG A 629 13.51 3.32 -20.32
C ARG A 629 12.11 3.54 -20.91
N LEU A 630 11.24 4.23 -20.17
CA LEU A 630 9.94 4.69 -20.65
C LEU A 630 10.07 5.84 -21.70
N GLY A 631 11.12 6.66 -21.60
CA GLY A 631 11.32 7.86 -22.45
C GLY A 631 10.81 9.16 -21.82
N LEU A 632 10.47 9.14 -20.54
CA LEU A 632 10.07 10.30 -19.73
C LEU A 632 11.30 11.12 -19.32
N ASP A 633 11.13 12.42 -19.05
CA ASP A 633 12.22 13.27 -18.60
C ASP A 633 12.69 12.87 -17.18
N THR A 634 14.02 12.72 -16.99
CA THR A 634 14.59 11.98 -15.86
C THR A 634 14.92 12.81 -14.63
N ASP A 635 15.04 14.12 -14.79
CA ASP A 635 15.50 15.04 -13.73
C ASP A 635 14.35 15.85 -13.13
N THR A 636 13.12 15.46 -13.45
CA THR A 636 11.89 16.03 -12.92
C THR A 636 11.55 15.41 -11.54
N PRO A 637 11.03 16.20 -10.58
CA PRO A 637 10.82 15.75 -9.20
C PRO A 637 9.65 14.78 -9.00
N GLU A 638 8.73 14.66 -9.96
CA GLU A 638 7.47 13.92 -9.77
C GLU A 638 7.71 12.41 -9.66
N ASP A 639 6.89 11.80 -8.82
CA ASP A 639 6.82 10.35 -8.62
C ASP A 639 6.15 9.67 -9.83
N LEU A 640 6.42 8.37 -10.04
CA LEU A 640 5.82 7.60 -11.15
C LEU A 640 4.76 6.63 -10.65
N TYR A 641 3.55 6.74 -11.17
CA TYR A 641 2.46 5.79 -10.97
C TYR A 641 2.66 4.59 -11.89
N SER A 642 2.82 3.40 -11.32
CA SER A 642 2.98 2.13 -12.05
C SER A 642 1.87 1.15 -11.72
N LEU A 643 1.51 0.35 -12.72
CA LEU A 643 0.64 -0.80 -12.60
C LEU A 643 1.42 -1.99 -12.02
N ILE A 644 0.75 -2.79 -11.19
CA ILE A 644 1.31 -3.92 -10.47
C ILE A 644 0.48 -5.17 -10.79
N ASN A 645 1.19 -6.24 -11.13
CA ASN A 645 0.67 -7.55 -11.48
C ASN A 645 1.27 -8.58 -10.50
N VAL A 646 0.53 -8.88 -9.42
CA VAL A 646 0.87 -9.98 -8.48
C VAL A 646 0.27 -11.27 -9.02
N VAL A 647 1.09 -12.29 -9.21
CA VAL A 647 0.64 -13.59 -9.75
C VAL A 647 0.75 -14.66 -8.68
N MET A 648 -0.39 -15.03 -8.09
CA MET A 648 -0.52 -16.13 -7.11
C MET A 648 -1.29 -17.33 -7.66
N SER A 649 -2.04 -17.16 -8.75
CA SER A 649 -2.87 -18.26 -9.27
C SER A 649 -1.99 -19.31 -9.96
N PRO A 650 -2.07 -20.61 -9.60
CA PRO A 650 -1.41 -21.68 -10.35
C PRO A 650 -2.14 -22.03 -11.65
N PHE A 651 -3.40 -21.62 -11.80
CA PHE A 651 -4.31 -22.06 -12.87
C PHE A 651 -4.10 -21.49 -14.30
N PRO A 652 -3.36 -20.39 -14.54
CA PRO A 652 -3.03 -19.91 -15.91
C PRO A 652 -2.07 -20.82 -16.72
N THR A 653 -2.24 -22.14 -16.67
CA THR A 653 -1.36 -23.14 -17.33
C THR A 653 -1.62 -23.32 -18.82
N THR A 654 -2.62 -22.67 -19.41
CA THR A 654 -2.92 -22.77 -20.85
C THR A 654 -2.55 -21.50 -21.61
N LEU A 655 -1.87 -21.69 -22.74
CA LEU A 655 -1.39 -20.60 -23.60
C LEU A 655 -2.52 -19.65 -24.03
N GLU A 656 -3.68 -20.20 -24.40
CA GLU A 656 -4.81 -19.40 -24.89
C GLU A 656 -5.51 -18.60 -23.78
N PHE A 657 -5.52 -19.06 -22.53
CA PHE A 657 -6.08 -18.29 -21.43
C PHE A 657 -5.20 -17.08 -21.08
N THR A 658 -3.88 -17.26 -21.03
CA THR A 658 -2.94 -16.17 -20.74
C THR A 658 -2.92 -15.15 -21.89
N LYS A 659 -2.96 -15.61 -23.16
CA LYS A 659 -3.22 -14.74 -24.32
C LYS A 659 -4.53 -13.95 -24.18
N THR A 660 -5.61 -14.58 -23.69
CA THR A 660 -6.91 -13.91 -23.51
C THR A 660 -6.81 -12.77 -22.49
N ILE A 661 -6.27 -13.02 -21.30
CA ILE A 661 -6.08 -11.96 -20.26
C ILE A 661 -5.22 -10.81 -20.80
N ILE A 662 -4.14 -11.12 -21.52
CA ILE A 662 -3.23 -10.12 -22.07
C ILE A 662 -3.85 -9.34 -23.23
N ASN A 663 -4.69 -9.97 -24.05
CA ASN A 663 -5.47 -9.29 -25.08
C ASN A 663 -6.51 -8.35 -24.47
N ASP A 664 -7.21 -8.79 -23.41
CA ASP A 664 -8.17 -7.96 -22.69
C ASP A 664 -7.48 -6.74 -22.03
N LEU A 665 -6.29 -6.94 -21.43
CA LEU A 665 -5.44 -5.86 -20.92
C LEU A 665 -5.01 -4.89 -22.04
N ARG A 666 -4.63 -5.42 -23.20
CA ARG A 666 -4.25 -4.62 -24.38
C ARG A 666 -5.41 -3.73 -24.85
N ILE A 667 -6.64 -4.26 -24.94
CA ILE A 667 -7.81 -3.48 -25.36
C ILE A 667 -8.04 -2.30 -24.41
N VAL A 668 -7.95 -2.53 -23.09
CA VAL A 668 -8.06 -1.44 -22.10
C VAL A 668 -6.92 -0.42 -22.27
N ILE A 669 -5.69 -0.85 -22.54
CA ILE A 669 -4.57 0.05 -22.84
C ILE A 669 -4.85 0.91 -24.08
N GLU A 670 -5.31 0.32 -25.18
CA GLU A 670 -5.58 1.02 -26.44
C GLU A 670 -6.69 2.08 -26.27
N GLU A 671 -7.81 1.74 -25.62
CA GLU A 671 -8.92 2.66 -25.32
C GLU A 671 -8.50 3.83 -24.40
N GLU A 672 -7.68 3.55 -23.37
CA GLU A 672 -7.20 4.58 -22.45
C GLU A 672 -6.09 5.46 -23.06
N VAL A 673 -5.32 4.94 -24.03
CA VAL A 673 -4.36 5.71 -24.84
C VAL A 673 -5.08 6.60 -25.85
N GLU A 674 -6.12 6.12 -26.54
CA GLU A 674 -6.98 6.97 -27.38
C GLU A 674 -7.62 8.09 -26.54
N THR A 675 -8.16 7.75 -25.36
CA THR A 675 -8.71 8.76 -24.45
C THR A 675 -7.64 9.74 -23.98
N SER A 676 -6.43 9.27 -23.64
CA SER A 676 -5.30 10.15 -23.28
C SER A 676 -4.95 11.12 -24.40
N ARG A 677 -4.93 10.66 -25.65
CA ARG A 677 -4.71 11.51 -26.83
C ARG A 677 -5.79 12.55 -27.01
N ARG A 678 -7.06 12.18 -26.88
CA ARG A 678 -8.18 13.13 -26.95
C ARG A 678 -8.05 14.22 -25.88
N CYS A 679 -7.56 13.87 -24.69
CA CYS A 679 -7.34 14.83 -23.59
C CYS A 679 -6.06 15.68 -23.77
N ASN A 680 -5.10 15.23 -24.59
CA ASN A 680 -3.82 15.92 -24.83
C ASN A 680 -3.68 16.56 -26.23
N THR A 681 -4.65 16.39 -27.12
CA THR A 681 -4.67 16.99 -28.46
C THR A 681 -5.48 18.29 -28.44
N ILE A 682 -4.96 19.36 -29.04
CA ILE A 682 -5.72 20.59 -29.27
C ILE A 682 -6.62 20.40 -30.50
N SER A 683 -7.92 20.62 -30.33
CA SER A 683 -8.95 20.52 -31.38
C SER A 683 -9.98 21.64 -31.24
N PRO A 684 -10.81 21.89 -32.27
CA PRO A 684 -11.99 22.74 -32.13
C PRO A 684 -12.93 22.22 -31.04
N ASP A 685 -13.27 23.08 -30.07
CA ASP A 685 -14.07 22.73 -28.89
C ASP A 685 -14.94 23.92 -28.42
N VAL A 686 -15.82 23.69 -27.45
CA VAL A 686 -16.72 24.70 -26.87
C VAL A 686 -16.14 25.22 -25.56
N HIS A 687 -15.50 26.38 -25.63
CA HIS A 687 -14.92 27.10 -24.51
C HIS A 687 -16.01 27.90 -23.78
N ARG A 688 -15.96 27.92 -22.45
CA ARG A 688 -16.91 28.65 -21.61
C ARG A 688 -16.21 29.74 -20.82
N PHE A 689 -16.92 30.83 -20.58
CA PHE A 689 -16.43 31.98 -19.83
C PHE A 689 -17.49 32.44 -18.82
N ILE A 690 -17.08 32.76 -17.60
CA ILE A 690 -17.89 33.58 -16.67
C ILE A 690 -17.93 35.01 -17.21
N MET A 691 -19.12 35.60 -17.29
CA MET A 691 -19.31 36.99 -17.67
C MET A 691 -19.25 37.90 -16.44
N GLN A 692 -18.41 38.92 -16.49
CA GLN A 692 -18.21 39.89 -15.42
C GLN A 692 -18.30 41.34 -15.93
N GLY A 693 -18.73 42.26 -15.05
CA GLY A 693 -18.86 43.68 -15.38
C GLY A 693 -20.23 44.05 -15.97
N LEU A 694 -20.63 45.32 -15.84
CA LEU A 694 -21.95 45.81 -16.30
C LEU A 694 -21.83 46.94 -17.33
N ASP A 695 -20.84 47.83 -17.21
CA ASP A 695 -20.56 48.87 -18.22
C ASP A 695 -19.71 48.34 -19.39
N ARG A 696 -18.71 47.51 -19.06
CA ARG A 696 -17.80 46.84 -19.99
C ARG A 696 -17.75 45.37 -19.61
N LEU A 697 -17.84 44.51 -20.62
CA LEU A 697 -17.84 43.06 -20.45
C LEU A 697 -16.39 42.53 -20.34
N TYR A 698 -16.16 41.76 -19.29
CA TYR A 698 -14.98 40.91 -19.10
C TYR A 698 -15.41 39.44 -19.10
N LEU A 699 -14.54 38.58 -19.62
CA LEU A 699 -14.80 37.16 -19.84
C LEU A 699 -13.64 36.35 -19.26
N VAL A 700 -13.94 35.62 -18.19
CA VAL A 700 -12.99 34.75 -17.47
C VAL A 700 -13.22 33.32 -17.93
N HIS A 701 -12.24 32.71 -18.56
CA HIS A 701 -12.36 31.32 -19.05
C HIS A 701 -12.61 30.33 -17.89
N LEU A 702 -13.24 29.20 -18.20
CA LEU A 702 -13.34 28.04 -17.31
C LEU A 702 -12.28 26.99 -17.69
N PRO A 703 -11.05 27.09 -17.18
CA PRO A 703 -9.99 26.14 -17.48
C PRO A 703 -10.25 24.73 -16.94
N MET A 704 -9.62 23.74 -17.56
CA MET A 704 -9.50 22.39 -17.02
C MET A 704 -8.03 21.96 -17.10
N LEU A 705 -7.43 21.58 -15.97
CA LEU A 705 -5.99 21.30 -15.88
C LEU A 705 -5.57 20.06 -16.69
N ASN A 706 -6.50 19.14 -16.96
CA ASN A 706 -6.20 17.85 -17.61
C ASN A 706 -6.63 17.78 -19.10
N MET A 707 -7.22 18.84 -19.67
CA MET A 707 -7.72 18.86 -21.06
C MET A 707 -6.98 19.91 -21.90
N ALA A 708 -6.29 19.51 -22.98
CA ALA A 708 -5.44 20.40 -23.78
C ALA A 708 -6.19 21.57 -24.42
N ASN A 709 -7.46 21.38 -24.78
CA ASN A 709 -8.34 22.45 -25.28
C ASN A 709 -8.56 23.57 -24.24
N HIS A 710 -8.63 23.20 -22.96
CA HIS A 710 -9.04 24.06 -21.85
C HIS A 710 -7.90 24.38 -20.86
N ARG A 711 -6.66 23.98 -21.17
CA ARG A 711 -5.46 24.12 -20.33
C ARG A 711 -4.89 25.55 -20.35
N TYR A 712 -5.76 26.55 -20.32
CA TYR A 712 -5.43 27.97 -20.43
C TYR A 712 -6.23 28.81 -19.44
N GLN A 713 -5.53 29.59 -18.60
CA GLN A 713 -6.14 30.67 -17.84
C GLN A 713 -6.18 31.91 -18.72
N VAL A 714 -7.39 32.27 -19.17
CA VAL A 714 -7.63 33.38 -20.09
C VAL A 714 -8.62 34.35 -19.46
N ILE A 715 -8.28 35.64 -19.53
CA ILE A 715 -9.16 36.75 -19.19
C ILE A 715 -9.12 37.72 -20.37
N VAL A 716 -10.28 38.03 -20.94
CA VAL A 716 -10.41 39.02 -22.02
C VAL A 716 -11.50 40.03 -21.71
N SER A 717 -11.53 41.12 -22.46
CA SER A 717 -12.74 41.95 -22.63
C SER A 717 -13.15 41.99 -24.09
N GLY A 718 -14.40 42.32 -24.38
CA GLY A 718 -14.90 42.43 -25.75
C GLY A 718 -16.34 42.94 -25.80
N ASP A 719 -16.76 43.37 -26.98
CA ASP A 719 -18.02 44.09 -27.18
C ASP A 719 -19.12 43.18 -27.75
N LEU A 720 -20.28 43.22 -27.09
CA LEU A 720 -21.55 42.67 -27.58
C LEU A 720 -22.42 43.79 -28.19
N PRO A 721 -23.36 43.46 -29.11
CA PRO A 721 -24.42 44.37 -29.53
C PRO A 721 -25.18 45.00 -28.34
N ALA A 722 -25.61 46.25 -28.49
CA ALA A 722 -26.15 47.03 -27.37
C ALA A 722 -27.46 46.45 -26.78
N ASP A 723 -28.27 45.79 -27.59
CA ASP A 723 -29.48 45.06 -27.18
C ASP A 723 -29.14 43.79 -26.39
N ALA A 724 -28.15 43.02 -26.86
CA ALA A 724 -27.61 41.84 -26.19
C ALA A 724 -26.93 42.18 -24.85
N MET A 725 -26.12 43.25 -24.81
CA MET A 725 -25.50 43.74 -23.58
C MET A 725 -26.57 44.21 -22.58
N ALA A 726 -27.58 44.94 -23.05
CA ALA A 726 -28.70 45.35 -22.21
C ALA A 726 -29.56 44.16 -21.73
N GLU A 727 -29.64 43.05 -22.47
CA GLU A 727 -30.27 41.80 -22.00
C GLU A 727 -29.47 41.16 -20.86
N TYR A 728 -28.16 40.99 -21.04
CA TYR A 728 -27.26 40.48 -20.01
C TYR A 728 -27.33 41.33 -18.73
N VAL A 729 -27.29 42.65 -18.84
CA VAL A 729 -27.46 43.56 -17.69
C VAL A 729 -28.84 43.39 -17.05
N ARG A 730 -29.94 43.32 -17.83
CA ARG A 730 -31.29 43.04 -17.29
C ARG A 730 -31.34 41.71 -16.53
N ALA A 731 -30.65 40.67 -16.99
CA ALA A 731 -30.61 39.37 -16.33
C ALA A 731 -29.79 39.41 -15.01
N ARG A 732 -28.63 40.07 -15.01
CA ARG A 732 -27.81 40.31 -13.80
C ARG A 732 -28.55 41.16 -12.76
N THR A 733 -29.23 42.24 -13.17
CA THR A 733 -30.00 43.08 -12.23
C THR A 733 -31.18 42.35 -11.59
N ARG A 734 -31.80 41.36 -12.28
CA ARG A 734 -32.86 40.52 -11.70
C ARG A 734 -32.31 39.53 -10.68
N ASN A 735 -31.20 38.85 -11.01
CA ASN A 735 -30.59 37.81 -10.18
C ASN A 735 -29.12 38.18 -9.86
N PRO A 736 -28.86 39.18 -8.99
CA PRO A 736 -27.50 39.72 -8.79
C PRO A 736 -26.49 38.71 -8.25
N LYS A 737 -26.94 37.67 -7.55
CA LYS A 737 -26.10 36.57 -7.03
C LYS A 737 -25.81 35.46 -8.05
N GLN A 738 -26.44 35.48 -9.23
CA GLN A 738 -26.31 34.43 -10.24
C GLN A 738 -25.32 34.87 -11.33
N VAL A 739 -24.34 34.01 -11.62
CA VAL A 739 -23.44 34.16 -12.78
C VAL A 739 -24.22 34.09 -14.09
N CYS A 740 -23.69 34.73 -15.13
CA CYS A 740 -24.01 34.38 -16.51
C CYS A 740 -22.77 33.78 -17.16
N THR A 741 -22.96 32.85 -18.09
CA THR A 741 -21.87 32.26 -18.87
C THR A 741 -22.02 32.58 -20.35
N LEU A 742 -20.89 32.77 -21.01
CA LEU A 742 -20.76 32.95 -22.44
C LEU A 742 -19.97 31.76 -23.01
N MET A 743 -20.36 31.27 -24.18
CA MET A 743 -19.70 30.16 -24.87
C MET A 743 -19.68 30.40 -26.38
N ASN A 744 -18.68 29.90 -27.10
CA ASN A 744 -18.69 29.97 -28.56
C ASN A 744 -19.81 29.11 -29.16
N ALA A 745 -20.55 29.66 -30.12
CA ALA A 745 -21.74 29.04 -30.70
C ALA A 745 -21.43 27.87 -31.65
N LYS A 746 -20.17 27.73 -32.07
CA LYS A 746 -19.62 26.60 -32.83
C LYS A 746 -18.23 26.25 -32.27
N PRO A 747 -17.84 24.96 -32.22
CA PRO A 747 -16.52 24.55 -31.76
C PRO A 747 -15.38 25.26 -32.51
N GLY A 748 -14.33 25.66 -31.78
CA GLY A 748 -13.17 26.38 -32.31
C GLY A 748 -11.94 26.22 -31.41
N ILE A 749 -10.75 26.57 -31.90
CA ILE A 749 -9.52 26.52 -31.11
C ILE A 749 -9.37 27.85 -30.37
N LEU A 750 -9.29 27.81 -29.04
CA LEU A 750 -9.31 29.00 -28.17
C LEU A 750 -8.30 30.06 -28.61
N GLN A 751 -7.04 29.66 -28.81
CA GLN A 751 -5.97 30.59 -29.19
C GLN A 751 -6.18 31.22 -30.58
N GLU A 752 -6.75 30.48 -31.54
CA GLU A 752 -7.10 31.02 -32.86
C GLU A 752 -8.27 32.01 -32.77
N MET A 753 -9.30 31.68 -31.99
CA MET A 753 -10.46 32.56 -31.74
C MET A 753 -10.06 33.87 -31.05
N LEU A 754 -9.11 33.82 -30.12
CA LEU A 754 -8.54 34.99 -29.45
C LEU A 754 -7.75 35.87 -30.43
N VAL A 755 -6.95 35.28 -31.31
CA VAL A 755 -6.18 36.00 -32.34
C VAL A 755 -7.08 36.58 -33.45
N GLN A 756 -8.20 35.93 -33.76
CA GLN A 756 -9.20 36.44 -34.72
C GLN A 756 -9.96 37.67 -34.21
N GLY A 757 -9.98 37.92 -32.90
CA GLY A 757 -10.57 39.12 -32.30
C GLY A 757 -12.11 39.19 -32.32
N THR A 758 -12.79 38.18 -32.88
CA THR A 758 -14.25 38.07 -32.96
C THR A 758 -14.70 36.63 -33.21
N PHE A 759 -15.84 36.24 -32.61
CA PHE A 759 -16.55 34.98 -32.92
C PHE A 759 -18.03 35.05 -32.52
N LEU A 760 -18.84 34.11 -33.03
CA LEU A 760 -20.25 33.98 -32.62
C LEU A 760 -20.35 33.28 -31.26
N VAL A 761 -21.21 33.81 -30.39
CA VAL A 761 -21.39 33.40 -29.00
C VAL A 761 -22.85 33.13 -28.64
N ASN A 762 -23.00 32.32 -27.61
CA ASN A 762 -24.23 31.93 -26.96
C ASN A 762 -24.11 32.34 -25.48
N VAL A 763 -25.16 32.92 -24.90
CA VAL A 763 -25.19 33.38 -23.50
C VAL A 763 -26.25 32.63 -22.70
N ASP A 764 -25.87 32.20 -21.50
CA ASP A 764 -26.70 31.48 -20.53
C ASP A 764 -26.70 32.21 -19.18
N GLN A 765 -27.80 32.11 -18.43
CA GLN A 765 -27.88 32.46 -17.02
C GLN A 765 -27.66 31.19 -16.18
N GLY A 766 -26.69 31.21 -15.27
CA GLY A 766 -26.16 30.02 -14.59
C GLY A 766 -25.01 29.33 -15.35
N VAL A 767 -24.60 28.16 -14.85
CA VAL A 767 -23.59 27.27 -15.44
C VAL A 767 -24.26 25.95 -15.79
N ALA A 768 -23.87 25.33 -16.90
CA ALA A 768 -24.45 24.05 -17.33
C ALA A 768 -24.11 22.93 -16.32
N PRO A 769 -25.03 21.99 -16.02
CA PRO A 769 -26.30 21.76 -16.71
C PRO A 769 -27.47 22.68 -16.28
N GLU A 770 -27.37 23.37 -15.15
CA GLU A 770 -28.48 24.12 -14.51
C GLU A 770 -28.70 25.53 -15.11
N SER A 771 -28.38 25.71 -16.39
CA SER A 771 -28.31 27.02 -17.05
C SER A 771 -29.45 27.30 -18.02
N THR A 772 -30.00 28.51 -17.99
CA THR A 772 -31.08 28.96 -18.89
C THR A 772 -30.53 29.80 -20.05
N ARG A 773 -30.86 29.42 -21.29
CA ARG A 773 -30.47 30.16 -22.51
C ARG A 773 -31.08 31.56 -22.52
N LEU A 774 -30.23 32.59 -22.56
CA LEU A 774 -30.63 33.99 -22.79
C LEU A 774 -30.51 34.33 -24.28
N LEU A 775 -29.31 34.24 -24.84
CA LEU A 775 -28.99 34.72 -26.20
C LEU A 775 -28.29 33.63 -27.02
N THR A 776 -28.48 33.68 -28.34
CA THR A 776 -27.97 32.66 -29.28
C THR A 776 -27.39 33.31 -30.54
N ASN A 777 -26.23 32.84 -31.01
CA ASN A 777 -25.54 33.31 -32.23
C ASN A 777 -25.28 34.83 -32.30
N ILE A 778 -24.97 35.46 -31.16
CA ILE A 778 -24.62 36.88 -31.09
C ILE A 778 -23.14 37.07 -31.48
N PRO A 779 -22.73 38.11 -32.22
CA PRO A 779 -21.31 38.39 -32.43
C PRO A 779 -20.66 38.97 -31.18
N LEU A 780 -19.56 38.37 -30.71
CA LEU A 780 -18.60 39.01 -29.81
C LEU A 780 -17.48 39.62 -30.66
N THR A 781 -17.11 40.87 -30.40
CA THR A 781 -16.16 41.66 -31.22
C THR A 781 -15.13 42.39 -30.37
N ASN A 782 -14.12 43.02 -30.99
CA ASN A 782 -13.11 43.85 -30.32
C ASN A 782 -12.44 43.14 -29.11
N ILE A 783 -12.13 41.86 -29.26
CA ILE A 783 -11.60 41.05 -28.14
C ILE A 783 -10.18 41.51 -27.80
N GLN A 784 -9.99 41.95 -26.55
CA GLN A 784 -8.72 42.42 -26.00
C GLN A 784 -8.27 41.46 -24.90
N ILE A 785 -7.12 40.81 -25.12
CA ILE A 785 -6.53 39.86 -24.17
C ILE A 785 -5.92 40.63 -22.98
N ILE A 786 -6.31 40.23 -21.76
CA ILE A 786 -5.81 40.80 -20.50
C ILE A 786 -4.87 39.79 -19.81
N VAL A 787 -5.28 38.52 -19.78
CA VAL A 787 -4.46 37.38 -19.33
C VAL A 787 -4.61 36.25 -20.35
N ASN A 788 -3.49 35.59 -20.67
CA ASN A 788 -3.46 34.34 -21.42
C ASN A 788 -2.24 33.53 -20.97
N ARG A 789 -2.45 32.55 -20.10
CA ARG A 789 -1.41 31.68 -19.52
C ARG A 789 -1.72 30.23 -19.83
N GLN A 790 -0.70 29.46 -20.22
CA GLN A 790 -0.78 28.00 -20.26
C GLN A 790 -0.77 27.43 -18.84
N LEU A 791 -1.45 26.29 -18.66
CA LEU A 791 -1.61 25.56 -17.40
C LEU A 791 -1.11 24.09 -17.51
N ASP A 792 -0.25 23.80 -18.48
CA ASP A 792 0.50 22.54 -18.50
C ASP A 792 1.66 22.56 -17.48
N ASN A 793 2.24 21.39 -17.21
CA ASN A 793 3.23 21.20 -16.15
C ASN A 793 4.54 21.97 -16.37
N ALA A 794 4.86 22.44 -17.58
CA ALA A 794 6.03 23.28 -17.81
C ALA A 794 5.80 24.75 -17.40
N HIS A 795 4.54 25.15 -17.19
CA HIS A 795 4.12 26.50 -16.83
C HIS A 795 3.54 26.61 -15.40
N LEU A 796 3.37 25.48 -14.71
CA LEU A 796 2.97 25.41 -13.30
C LEU A 796 4.18 25.35 -12.35
N SER A 797 3.93 25.76 -11.12
CA SER A 797 4.85 25.68 -9.98
C SER A 797 4.68 24.36 -9.24
N ASN A 798 5.79 23.78 -8.79
CA ASN A 798 5.81 22.61 -7.89
C ASN A 798 5.46 22.96 -6.42
N ALA A 799 5.04 24.20 -6.14
CA ALA A 799 4.60 24.63 -4.81
C ALA A 799 3.59 25.79 -4.86
N TYR A 800 2.54 25.65 -4.05
CA TYR A 800 1.55 26.71 -3.79
C TYR A 800 2.13 27.85 -2.91
N PRO A 801 1.68 29.11 -3.13
CA PRO A 801 1.88 30.25 -2.23
C PRO A 801 1.68 29.94 -0.73
N ARG A 802 2.70 30.25 0.08
CA ARG A 802 2.78 29.82 1.49
C ARG A 802 1.89 30.61 2.46
N LEU A 803 1.70 31.91 2.24
CA LEU A 803 1.15 32.86 3.22
C LEU A 803 0.01 33.74 2.67
N THR A 804 -0.27 33.64 1.37
CA THR A 804 -1.22 34.49 0.64
C THR A 804 -1.88 33.68 -0.46
N MET A 805 -3.00 34.17 -0.99
CA MET A 805 -3.64 33.66 -2.20
C MET A 805 -3.64 34.78 -3.26
N PRO A 806 -2.96 34.60 -4.42
CA PRO A 806 -2.84 35.65 -5.43
C PRO A 806 -4.01 35.66 -6.42
N PHE A 807 -4.55 36.84 -6.70
CA PHE A 807 -5.59 37.06 -7.71
C PHE A 807 -5.11 38.05 -8.77
N PHE A 808 -5.48 37.85 -10.03
CA PHE A 808 -5.50 38.94 -11.00
C PHE A 808 -6.53 39.97 -10.55
N LEU A 809 -6.19 41.25 -10.59
CA LEU A 809 -7.07 42.37 -10.28
C LEU A 809 -7.10 43.34 -11.47
N TYR A 810 -8.26 43.42 -12.13
CA TYR A 810 -8.45 44.11 -13.41
C TYR A 810 -9.81 44.80 -13.47
N GLY A 811 -9.98 45.70 -14.44
CA GLY A 811 -11.22 46.46 -14.63
C GLY A 811 -11.00 47.95 -14.77
N SER A 812 -11.91 48.74 -14.21
CA SER A 812 -11.92 50.20 -14.29
C SER A 812 -12.49 50.82 -13.00
N PRO A 813 -12.33 52.13 -12.76
CA PRO A 813 -12.93 52.78 -11.57
C PRO A 813 -14.46 52.69 -11.44
N SER A 814 -15.19 52.25 -12.47
CA SER A 814 -16.62 51.93 -12.40
C SER A 814 -16.94 50.48 -11.99
N GLY A 815 -15.93 49.61 -11.95
CA GLY A 815 -16.07 48.20 -11.58
C GLY A 815 -14.73 47.45 -11.66
N TRP A 816 -14.31 46.88 -10.54
CA TRP A 816 -13.12 46.03 -10.44
C TRP A 816 -13.51 44.55 -10.33
N HIS A 817 -12.61 43.68 -10.78
CA HIS A 817 -12.83 42.26 -11.02
C HIS A 817 -11.63 41.45 -10.56
N ILE A 818 -11.86 40.22 -10.08
CA ILE A 818 -10.80 39.28 -9.72
C ILE A 818 -10.99 37.88 -10.29
N ASP A 819 -9.87 37.19 -10.53
CA ASP A 819 -9.78 35.74 -10.83
C ASP A 819 -8.50 35.17 -10.20
N HIS A 820 -8.59 34.00 -9.57
CA HIS A 820 -7.50 33.38 -8.80
C HIS A 820 -6.34 32.92 -9.71
N VAL A 821 -5.11 33.34 -9.43
CA VAL A 821 -3.95 33.00 -10.28
C VAL A 821 -3.60 31.52 -10.09
N LEU A 822 -3.95 30.69 -11.07
CA LEU A 822 -3.70 29.25 -10.99
C LEU A 822 -2.19 28.99 -11.13
N LEU A 823 -1.57 28.50 -10.06
CA LEU A 823 -0.10 28.34 -9.98
C LEU A 823 0.39 26.91 -9.84
N ALA A 824 -0.44 25.98 -9.35
CA ALA A 824 -0.10 24.56 -9.23
C ALA A 824 -1.37 23.70 -9.39
N SER A 825 -1.21 22.39 -9.57
CA SER A 825 -2.30 21.42 -9.77
C SER A 825 -2.31 20.36 -8.66
N PRO A 826 -3.47 19.90 -8.14
CA PRO A 826 -4.83 20.43 -8.41
C PRO A 826 -5.02 21.87 -7.89
N ASN A 827 -6.14 22.52 -8.20
CA ASN A 827 -6.44 23.86 -7.68
C ASN A 827 -7.94 24.15 -7.60
N ILE A 828 -8.32 25.38 -7.26
CA ILE A 828 -9.69 25.91 -7.32
C ILE A 828 -9.68 27.21 -8.13
N GLN A 829 -10.59 27.35 -9.08
CA GLN A 829 -10.88 28.65 -9.68
C GLN A 829 -11.78 29.42 -8.71
N LEU A 830 -11.45 30.69 -8.45
CA LEU A 830 -12.24 31.60 -7.63
C LEU A 830 -12.30 32.95 -8.35
N ASN A 831 -13.49 33.46 -8.66
CA ASN A 831 -13.64 34.76 -9.31
C ASN A 831 -14.87 35.55 -8.82
N SER A 832 -14.78 36.87 -8.85
CA SER A 832 -15.81 37.78 -8.34
C SER A 832 -15.83 39.08 -9.15
N ASP A 833 -17.02 39.58 -9.46
CA ASP A 833 -17.21 40.86 -10.14
C ASP A 833 -17.66 41.97 -9.17
N GLN A 834 -17.39 43.22 -9.54
CA GLN A 834 -17.74 44.41 -8.74
C GLN A 834 -17.13 44.43 -7.33
N VAL A 835 -15.86 44.00 -7.20
CA VAL A 835 -15.16 44.04 -5.92
C VAL A 835 -14.89 45.49 -5.48
N THR A 836 -15.10 45.77 -4.20
CA THR A 836 -14.88 47.12 -3.62
C THR A 836 -13.54 47.16 -2.90
N LEU A 837 -12.70 48.15 -3.23
CA LEU A 837 -11.39 48.38 -2.62
C LEU A 837 -11.43 49.55 -1.64
N SER A 838 -10.79 49.42 -0.48
CA SER A 838 -10.59 50.53 0.47
C SER A 838 -9.45 51.49 0.09
N CYS A 839 -8.76 51.23 -1.02
CA CYS A 839 -7.59 51.98 -1.50
C CYS A 839 -7.75 52.34 -2.99
N PRO A 840 -7.27 53.51 -3.43
CA PRO A 840 -7.40 53.95 -4.82
C PRO A 840 -6.45 53.18 -5.74
N LEU A 841 -6.97 52.63 -6.83
CA LEU A 841 -6.19 51.90 -7.84
C LEU A 841 -6.08 52.69 -9.15
N THR A 842 -4.88 52.74 -9.72
CA THR A 842 -4.55 53.59 -10.88
C THR A 842 -4.09 52.82 -12.12
N ALA A 843 -3.95 51.49 -12.04
CA ALA A 843 -3.52 50.62 -13.14
C ALA A 843 -4.61 49.58 -13.47
N PRO A 844 -4.87 49.27 -14.76
CA PRO A 844 -6.01 48.44 -15.18
C PRO A 844 -5.78 46.93 -15.08
N LEU A 845 -4.53 46.48 -14.82
CA LEU A 845 -4.19 45.11 -14.48
C LEU A 845 -3.08 45.14 -13.42
N THR A 846 -3.32 44.44 -12.31
CA THR A 846 -2.46 44.32 -11.12
C THR A 846 -2.69 42.97 -10.45
N TYR A 847 -1.97 42.67 -9.38
CA TYR A 847 -2.15 41.45 -8.58
C TYR A 847 -2.62 41.80 -7.17
N ALA A 848 -3.69 41.16 -6.71
CA ALA A 848 -4.19 41.26 -5.34
C ALA A 848 -3.80 40.00 -4.55
N HIS A 849 -2.87 40.16 -3.60
CA HIS A 849 -2.51 39.11 -2.67
C HIS A 849 -3.43 39.17 -1.46
N PHE A 850 -4.32 38.19 -1.31
CA PHE A 850 -5.13 38.03 -0.11
C PHE A 850 -4.22 37.60 1.04
N LEU A 851 -4.08 38.49 2.01
CA LEU A 851 -3.33 38.26 3.24
C LEU A 851 -4.16 37.37 4.18
N ASP A 852 -3.49 36.67 5.09
CA ASP A 852 -4.10 35.69 6.01
C ASP A 852 -4.84 34.52 5.34
N THR A 853 -4.76 34.41 4.00
CA THR A 853 -5.37 33.36 3.18
C THR A 853 -4.25 32.48 2.59
N PRO A 854 -3.62 31.58 3.38
CA PRO A 854 -2.50 30.76 2.91
C PRO A 854 -2.98 29.63 2.01
N GLU A 855 -2.99 29.84 0.68
CA GLU A 855 -3.44 28.87 -0.33
C GLU A 855 -2.86 27.47 -0.06
N ARG A 856 -1.54 27.36 0.16
CA ARG A 856 -0.87 26.08 0.45
C ARG A 856 -1.45 25.27 1.61
N ALA A 857 -2.11 25.91 2.59
CA ALA A 857 -2.72 25.23 3.73
C ALA A 857 -4.19 24.80 3.48
N MET A 858 -4.77 25.21 2.35
CA MET A 858 -6.15 24.92 1.93
C MET A 858 -6.22 23.88 0.80
N GLN A 859 -5.09 23.58 0.15
CA GLN A 859 -5.00 22.65 -0.98
C GLN A 859 -4.77 21.20 -0.52
N PRO A 860 -5.38 20.20 -1.19
CA PRO A 860 -6.37 20.33 -2.26
C PRO A 860 -7.75 20.71 -1.71
N PHE A 861 -8.47 21.58 -2.42
CA PHE A 861 -9.86 21.92 -2.07
C PHE A 861 -10.82 20.73 -2.31
N PRO A 862 -11.81 20.51 -1.45
CA PRO A 862 -12.81 19.45 -1.63
C PRO A 862 -13.81 19.81 -2.73
N ASP A 863 -14.36 18.80 -3.43
CA ASP A 863 -15.28 18.95 -4.57
C ASP A 863 -16.45 19.93 -4.35
N ASN A 864 -16.97 20.48 -5.45
CA ASN A 864 -18.02 21.50 -5.43
C ASN A 864 -19.22 21.10 -4.54
N ASP A 865 -19.69 19.86 -4.64
CA ASP A 865 -20.80 19.30 -3.83
C ASP A 865 -20.53 19.33 -2.32
N ILE A 866 -19.27 19.26 -1.90
CA ILE A 866 -18.87 19.35 -0.50
C ILE A 866 -18.86 20.81 -0.07
N ILE A 867 -18.31 21.71 -0.90
CA ILE A 867 -18.32 23.16 -0.64
C ILE A 867 -19.77 23.69 -0.56
N PHE A 868 -20.67 23.26 -1.45
CA PHE A 868 -22.08 23.65 -1.43
C PHE A 868 -22.79 23.21 -0.14
N LYS A 869 -22.45 22.04 0.43
CA LYS A 869 -22.99 21.56 1.72
C LYS A 869 -22.54 22.41 2.92
N THR A 870 -21.46 23.19 2.81
CA THR A 870 -20.92 24.05 3.88
C THR A 870 -20.72 25.51 3.43
N TYR A 871 -21.51 25.98 2.47
CA TYR A 871 -21.24 27.24 1.75
C TYR A 871 -21.31 28.50 2.62
N GLU A 872 -22.09 28.48 3.72
CA GLU A 872 -22.16 29.61 4.66
C GLU A 872 -20.83 29.85 5.40
N ASP A 873 -20.06 28.78 5.65
CA ASP A 873 -18.72 28.85 6.26
C ASP A 873 -17.62 29.13 5.22
N PHE A 874 -17.82 28.73 3.94
CA PHE A 874 -16.81 28.81 2.89
C PHE A 874 -16.28 30.23 2.67
N PHE A 875 -14.95 30.39 2.72
CA PHE A 875 -14.30 31.70 2.84
C PHE A 875 -14.60 32.64 1.65
N PHE A 876 -14.64 32.11 0.42
CA PHE A 876 -14.84 32.89 -0.80
C PHE A 876 -16.32 32.94 -1.16
N ARG A 877 -17.06 33.83 -0.51
CA ARG A 877 -18.52 34.01 -0.64
C ARG A 877 -18.90 35.49 -0.84
N PRO A 878 -20.08 35.82 -1.38
CA PRO A 878 -20.49 37.20 -1.65
C PRO A 878 -20.36 38.12 -0.43
N ASN A 879 -19.90 39.35 -0.63
CA ASN A 879 -19.63 40.34 0.42
C ASN A 879 -18.57 39.92 1.49
N ALA A 880 -17.84 38.81 1.30
CA ALA A 880 -16.68 38.48 2.14
C ALA A 880 -15.57 39.54 2.02
N ARG A 881 -14.78 39.72 3.09
CA ARG A 881 -13.74 40.75 3.18
C ARG A 881 -12.36 40.14 3.39
N PHE A 882 -11.38 40.69 2.69
CA PHE A 882 -9.99 40.24 2.72
C PHE A 882 -9.06 41.44 2.91
N ARG A 883 -8.05 41.29 3.76
CA ARG A 883 -6.91 42.20 3.77
C ARG A 883 -6.08 41.92 2.52
N VAL A 884 -5.79 42.91 1.69
CA VAL A 884 -5.09 42.73 0.42
C VAL A 884 -3.85 43.61 0.34
N LYS A 885 -2.78 43.04 -0.23
CA LYS A 885 -1.65 43.78 -0.79
C LYS A 885 -1.79 43.78 -2.30
N ILE A 886 -1.74 44.95 -2.93
CA ILE A 886 -1.82 45.10 -4.38
C ILE A 886 -0.43 45.42 -4.95
N THR A 887 0.00 44.65 -5.96
CA THR A 887 1.34 44.72 -6.57
C THR A 887 1.26 44.78 -8.09
N LYS A 888 2.34 45.22 -8.74
CA LYS A 888 2.48 45.21 -10.21
C LYS A 888 2.89 43.84 -10.76
N ASP A 889 3.54 43.04 -9.92
CA ASP A 889 4.13 41.74 -10.20
C ASP A 889 3.45 40.64 -9.37
N LEU A 890 3.54 39.40 -9.85
CA LEU A 890 2.93 38.22 -9.23
C LEU A 890 3.74 37.70 -8.03
N GLU A 891 5.03 37.97 -8.02
CA GLU A 891 5.97 37.66 -6.94
C GLU A 891 5.72 38.55 -5.71
N GLY A 892 4.96 39.64 -5.90
CA GLY A 892 4.50 40.55 -4.85
C GLY A 892 5.57 41.50 -4.32
N GLN A 893 6.61 41.81 -5.10
CA GLN A 893 7.77 42.62 -4.73
C GLN A 893 7.53 44.13 -4.94
N GLN A 894 6.76 44.51 -5.97
CA GLN A 894 6.45 45.89 -6.34
C GLN A 894 5.06 46.28 -5.84
N GLU A 895 4.94 46.46 -4.52
CA GLU A 895 3.72 46.95 -3.88
C GLU A 895 3.35 48.37 -4.37
N ILE A 896 2.05 48.59 -4.60
CA ILE A 896 1.48 49.87 -5.03
C ILE A 896 0.33 50.35 -4.14
N ALA A 897 -0.35 49.44 -3.42
CA ALA A 897 -1.35 49.77 -2.42
C ALA A 897 -1.56 48.60 -1.44
N GLN A 898 -2.09 48.90 -0.26
CA GLN A 898 -2.58 47.91 0.70
C GLN A 898 -3.92 48.40 1.27
N GLY A 899 -4.84 47.48 1.59
CA GLY A 899 -6.14 47.83 2.15
C GLY A 899 -7.03 46.61 2.40
N GLU A 900 -8.34 46.84 2.40
CA GLU A 900 -9.36 45.78 2.36
C GLU A 900 -9.98 45.69 0.96
N MET A 901 -10.30 44.47 0.54
CA MET A 901 -11.16 44.16 -0.59
C MET A 901 -12.44 43.49 -0.07
N THR A 902 -13.60 43.92 -0.56
CA THR A 902 -14.90 43.25 -0.35
C THR A 902 -15.35 42.63 -1.66
N LEU A 903 -15.69 41.34 -1.67
CA LEU A 903 -16.25 40.66 -2.84
C LEU A 903 -17.64 41.20 -3.19
N GLY A 904 -18.02 41.16 -4.46
CA GLY A 904 -19.35 41.59 -4.90
C GLY A 904 -20.47 40.61 -4.53
N ASP A 905 -21.64 40.78 -5.16
CA ASP A 905 -22.79 39.87 -4.99
C ASP A 905 -22.56 38.47 -5.62
N VAL A 906 -21.57 38.34 -6.50
CA VAL A 906 -21.11 37.06 -7.06
C VAL A 906 -19.75 36.70 -6.47
N ALA A 907 -19.66 35.48 -5.96
CA ALA A 907 -18.41 34.75 -5.79
C ALA A 907 -18.61 33.40 -6.48
N PHE A 908 -17.95 33.20 -7.63
CA PHE A 908 -17.93 31.93 -8.34
C PHE A 908 -16.74 31.10 -7.86
N PHE A 909 -16.95 29.78 -7.75
CA PHE A 909 -15.89 28.82 -7.56
C PHE A 909 -16.10 27.58 -8.43
N ASP A 910 -15.00 26.96 -8.86
CA ASP A 910 -14.99 25.59 -9.37
C ASP A 910 -13.68 24.89 -9.02
N THR A 911 -13.80 23.69 -8.45
CA THR A 911 -12.70 22.72 -8.29
C THR A 911 -12.97 21.44 -9.09
N THR A 912 -14.24 21.12 -9.38
CA THR A 912 -14.62 19.80 -9.91
C THR A 912 -14.47 19.68 -11.43
N GLU A 913 -14.80 20.70 -12.24
CA GLU A 913 -14.45 20.67 -13.68
C GLU A 913 -12.96 21.04 -13.90
N LEU A 914 -12.42 21.96 -13.11
CA LEU A 914 -11.02 22.37 -13.14
C LEU A 914 -10.04 21.20 -12.94
N ASN A 915 -10.25 20.38 -11.90
CA ASN A 915 -9.40 19.23 -11.59
C ASN A 915 -9.83 17.94 -12.29
N LYS A 916 -10.87 17.99 -13.13
CA LYS A 916 -11.54 16.80 -13.66
C LYS A 916 -10.60 15.86 -14.39
N VAL A 917 -10.54 14.61 -13.94
CA VAL A 917 -9.87 13.52 -14.66
C VAL A 917 -10.94 12.81 -15.51
N PRO A 918 -10.87 12.87 -16.84
CA PRO A 918 -11.89 12.25 -17.70
C PRO A 918 -12.02 10.75 -17.45
N GLY A 919 -13.25 10.29 -17.17
CA GLY A 919 -13.56 8.91 -16.82
C GLY A 919 -13.68 8.62 -15.31
N GLN A 920 -13.29 9.55 -14.43
CA GLN A 920 -13.34 9.34 -12.98
C GLN A 920 -14.78 9.42 -12.43
N VAL A 921 -15.20 8.39 -11.70
CA VAL A 921 -16.50 8.30 -11.00
C VAL A 921 -16.23 7.98 -9.53
N LYS A 922 -16.76 8.80 -8.60
CA LYS A 922 -16.59 8.62 -7.15
C LYS A 922 -17.83 9.06 -6.37
N VAL A 923 -18.43 8.13 -5.63
CA VAL A 923 -19.27 8.35 -4.45
C VAL A 923 -19.02 7.16 -3.50
N TRP A 924 -19.11 7.35 -2.18
CA TRP A 924 -18.94 6.28 -1.17
C TRP A 924 -20.22 5.90 -0.42
N ASP A 925 -21.24 6.76 -0.46
CA ASP A 925 -22.42 6.71 0.41
C ASP A 925 -23.37 5.51 0.17
N GLU A 926 -23.23 4.81 -0.95
CA GLU A 926 -24.20 3.78 -1.40
C GLU A 926 -24.06 2.43 -0.68
N TRP A 927 -22.89 2.11 -0.10
CA TRP A 927 -22.69 0.85 0.65
C TRP A 927 -23.56 0.74 1.91
N GLY A 928 -24.00 1.86 2.49
CA GLY A 928 -24.81 1.86 3.71
C GLY A 928 -26.16 1.17 3.53
N GLY A 929 -26.81 1.39 2.39
CA GLY A 929 -28.15 0.86 2.08
C GLY A 929 -28.21 -0.66 2.16
N ILE A 930 -27.21 -1.36 1.59
CA ILE A 930 -27.15 -2.84 1.59
C ILE A 930 -27.11 -3.40 3.02
N VAL A 931 -26.36 -2.77 3.92
CA VAL A 931 -26.26 -3.20 5.33
C VAL A 931 -27.55 -2.91 6.09
N ASP A 932 -28.22 -1.80 5.78
CA ASP A 932 -29.53 -1.45 6.36
C ASP A 932 -30.67 -2.32 5.81
N ASP A 933 -30.62 -2.77 4.56
CA ASP A 933 -31.57 -3.71 3.96
C ASP A 933 -31.46 -5.11 4.59
N ILE A 934 -30.24 -5.62 4.81
CA ILE A 934 -30.02 -6.85 5.59
C ILE A 934 -30.63 -6.70 7.00
N ARG A 935 -30.37 -5.56 7.66
CA ARG A 935 -30.87 -5.26 9.01
C ARG A 935 -32.41 -5.19 9.04
N ALA A 936 -33.02 -4.53 8.06
CA ALA A 936 -34.47 -4.40 7.91
C ALA A 936 -35.13 -5.76 7.63
N GLY A 937 -34.56 -6.56 6.72
CA GLY A 937 -35.03 -7.92 6.44
C GLY A 937 -34.99 -8.83 7.67
N ILE A 938 -33.90 -8.81 8.43
CA ILE A 938 -33.79 -9.53 9.71
C ILE A 938 -34.81 -9.01 10.74
N ALA A 939 -35.05 -7.70 10.82
CA ALA A 939 -36.04 -7.11 11.73
C ALA A 939 -37.48 -7.54 11.37
N ASN A 940 -37.85 -7.47 10.09
CA ASN A 940 -39.19 -7.72 9.56
C ASN A 940 -39.68 -9.16 9.71
N ILE A 941 -38.81 -10.13 10.01
CA ILE A 941 -39.21 -11.50 10.40
C ILE A 941 -39.86 -11.46 11.78
N GLY A 942 -41.18 -11.24 11.80
CA GLY A 942 -42.01 -11.18 13.01
C GLY A 942 -42.37 -12.55 13.60
N PHE A 943 -43.15 -12.53 14.68
CA PHE A 943 -43.60 -13.73 15.41
C PHE A 943 -44.72 -14.53 14.72
N GLU A 944 -45.24 -14.08 13.57
CA GLU A 944 -46.31 -14.76 12.82
C GLU A 944 -45.81 -16.01 12.04
N VAL A 945 -45.11 -16.91 12.73
CA VAL A 945 -44.96 -18.28 12.26
C VAL A 945 -46.28 -19.01 12.54
N LYS A 946 -47.21 -18.97 11.57
CA LYS A 946 -48.29 -19.96 11.53
C LYS A 946 -47.66 -21.34 11.47
N VAL A 947 -47.90 -22.13 12.52
CA VAL A 947 -47.62 -23.56 12.53
C VAL A 947 -48.80 -24.24 11.84
N GLU A 948 -48.61 -24.64 10.58
CA GLU A 948 -49.39 -25.74 10.02
C GLU A 948 -48.88 -27.03 10.69
N ILE A 949 -49.83 -27.88 11.11
CA ILE A 949 -49.62 -29.04 12.01
C ILE A 949 -49.57 -30.33 11.19
#